data_AF-A0A1Q7YGA6-F1
#
_entry.id   AF-A0A1Q7YGA6-F1
#
_cell.length_a   1.000
_cell.length_b   1.000
_cell.length_c   1.000
_cell.angle_alpha   90.00
_cell.angle_beta   90.00
_cell.angle_gamma   90.00
#
_symmetry.space_group_name_H-M   'P 1'
#
loop_
_entity.id
_entity.type
_entity.pdbx_description
1 polymer ?
#
loop_
_entity_poly.entity_id
_entity_poly.type
_entity_poly.pdbx_seq_one_letter_code
_entity_poly.pdbx_strand_id
1 'polypeptide(L)'
;MAEVFSGMLIIKGQGKDRRSFLSYTSRKGKPMNEPINPDKFAPSLREIQEAETPVEFELDSSGRPFRVRPVGEEWKEAAPPPPPLDQSYRARSERGGRDDRRGPQRGERRFDRRPEYQAERSRSRSHVAGDFHNPYNFIPAPPRPKTGTDLDDAGEEKLAGHDRYYPDRWSGKISVRLTTQTPLLVPDAARSRAHEREPEHKIYPTRIDADGKPYLPPTSIKGMLRAAYEAVTNSRMALFEKHQDRLAYRMDAKIGPIPARVEQRNGQCGLRLMEAKGVIGLAAKLPRYQDGRKLPKDKGESQAALRYSDGNRPEHGEAVWIQVERSRCSRIERRTTENPPPGDWQAGWVCVTGPNINRKRYERVFLEGPNDRFIPITERHKDLWRELIQNYQETHKRDLELRRKKGRQPQDYLGDKPGKTGWSRHIDGTVKDVVEVAVRTETGRSSRIKEYKIEDLHEGTLCYVELVPNSETEVAALIPVTISRRLYAVSPDALLPDSLKPAQTYAQLSPADRVFGWVNQKGQGAYRGNLRIGPVRCLSPDPLLYFEDLGLPLAILGQPKPQQARFYVARSTNGEAQENDISKEQAGYWPHKGLRGRKVYPHHAGLPQGHWDNPQQERTQQSNQGFFQEYLRPYPPVIENGAAKLNQDRTGFDLQRNAEDERRDDQNRSITSWVKQQTEFAFEV
;
A
#
# COMPACT_ATOMS: atom_id res chain seq x y z
N MET A 1 -0.77 38.32 -6.24
CA MET A 1 0.61 38.45 -6.76
C MET A 1 1.56 37.93 -5.70
N ALA A 2 2.64 37.25 -6.07
CA ALA A 2 3.65 36.83 -5.10
C ALA A 2 4.43 38.06 -4.60
N GLU A 3 4.81 38.07 -3.31
CA GLU A 3 5.63 39.14 -2.75
C GLU A 3 7.09 38.93 -3.19
N VAL A 4 7.68 39.96 -3.77
CA VAL A 4 9.06 39.94 -4.30
C VAL A 4 10.00 40.57 -3.28
N PHE A 5 11.13 39.91 -3.06
CA PHE A 5 12.18 40.31 -2.13
C PHE A 5 13.48 40.59 -2.89
N SER A 6 14.26 41.55 -2.41
CA SER A 6 15.59 41.87 -2.96
C SER A 6 16.69 41.27 -2.08
N GLY A 7 17.78 40.83 -2.71
CA GLY A 7 18.95 40.27 -2.03
C GLY A 7 20.19 40.26 -2.92
N MET A 8 21.27 39.66 -2.42
CA MET A 8 22.52 39.46 -3.15
C MET A 8 22.75 37.96 -3.35
N LEU A 9 22.86 37.53 -4.61
CA LEU A 9 23.28 36.18 -4.97
C LEU A 9 24.81 36.16 -5.02
N ILE A 10 25.41 35.26 -4.24
CA ILE A 10 26.86 35.10 -4.11
C ILE A 10 27.24 33.72 -4.65
N ILE A 11 27.99 33.67 -5.74
CA ILE A 11 28.47 32.42 -6.35
C ILE A 11 29.99 32.33 -6.18
N LYS A 12 30.48 31.20 -5.66
CA LYS A 12 31.91 30.93 -5.40
C LYS A 12 32.30 29.53 -5.86
N GLY A 13 33.50 29.40 -6.43
CA GLY A 13 34.08 28.16 -6.93
C GLY A 13 33.58 27.78 -8.34
N GLN A 14 34.38 26.96 -9.03
CA GLN A 14 34.12 26.49 -10.39
C GLN A 14 33.84 24.98 -10.45
N GLY A 15 33.22 24.53 -11.54
CA GLY A 15 33.01 23.10 -11.82
C GLY A 15 32.14 22.40 -10.75
N LYS A 16 32.64 21.27 -10.23
CA LYS A 16 31.90 20.45 -9.23
C LYS A 16 31.87 21.06 -7.82
N ASP A 17 32.71 22.05 -7.54
CA ASP A 17 32.79 22.70 -6.22
C ASP A 17 32.06 24.05 -6.17
N ARG A 18 31.36 24.44 -7.25
CA ARG A 18 30.55 25.66 -7.33
C ARG A 18 29.45 25.65 -6.25
N ARG A 19 29.45 26.68 -5.38
CA ARG A 19 28.44 26.89 -4.34
C ARG A 19 27.78 28.26 -4.55
N SER A 20 26.46 28.31 -4.36
CA SER A 20 25.68 29.54 -4.46
C SER A 20 24.92 29.79 -3.16
N PHE A 21 24.93 31.04 -2.72
CA PHE A 21 24.27 31.49 -1.48
C PHE A 21 23.45 32.75 -1.77
N LEU A 22 22.29 32.88 -1.13
CA LEU A 22 21.47 34.08 -1.20
C LEU A 22 21.50 34.81 0.15
N SER A 23 22.01 36.04 0.13
CA SER A 23 22.06 36.94 1.28
C SER A 23 20.91 37.96 1.19
N TYR A 24 20.02 37.99 2.18
CA TYR A 24 18.83 38.85 2.17
C TYR A 24 18.30 39.14 3.59
N THR A 25 17.43 40.14 3.72
CA THR A 25 16.73 40.41 4.98
C THR A 25 15.36 39.74 4.99
N SER A 26 15.10 38.89 5.99
CA SER A 26 13.80 38.24 6.18
C SER A 26 12.68 39.24 6.51
N ARG A 27 11.40 38.83 6.32
CA ARG A 27 10.21 39.61 6.74
C ARG A 27 10.22 40.09 8.21
N LYS A 28 11.05 39.51 9.08
CA LYS A 28 11.21 39.89 10.50
C LYS A 28 12.43 40.78 10.76
N GLY A 29 13.03 41.38 9.73
CA GLY A 29 14.20 42.27 9.85
C GLY A 29 15.52 41.56 10.15
N LYS A 30 15.55 40.23 10.21
CA LYS A 30 16.78 39.45 10.48
C LYS A 30 17.54 39.16 9.19
N PRO A 31 18.87 39.37 9.11
CA PRO A 31 19.68 38.96 7.97
C PRO A 31 19.75 37.43 7.87
N MET A 32 19.64 36.94 6.64
CA MET A 32 19.65 35.53 6.25
C MET A 32 20.75 35.33 5.20
N ASN A 33 21.44 34.20 5.27
CA ASN A 33 22.40 33.77 4.24
C ASN A 33 22.23 32.26 4.04
N GLU A 34 21.56 31.86 2.97
CA GLU A 34 21.10 30.48 2.76
C GLU A 34 21.69 29.89 1.47
N PRO A 35 22.15 28.62 1.48
CA PRO A 35 22.60 27.95 0.26
C PRO A 35 21.42 27.70 -0.67
N ILE A 36 21.59 28.00 -1.95
CA ILE A 36 20.53 27.92 -2.95
C ILE A 36 20.96 27.13 -4.19
N ASN A 37 20.05 26.33 -4.72
CA ASN A 37 20.31 25.47 -5.88
C ASN A 37 20.10 26.27 -7.19
N PRO A 38 21.04 26.22 -8.15
CA PRO A 38 20.90 26.88 -9.45
C PRO A 38 19.65 26.51 -10.28
N ASP A 39 18.95 25.42 -9.95
CA ASP A 39 17.64 25.12 -10.56
C ASP A 39 16.57 26.18 -10.27
N LYS A 40 16.74 26.98 -9.20
CA LYS A 40 15.85 28.10 -8.84
C LYS A 40 16.19 29.42 -9.54
N PHE A 41 17.26 29.46 -10.32
CA PHE A 41 17.72 30.68 -10.98
C PHE A 41 17.06 30.85 -12.36
N ALA A 42 16.84 32.11 -12.74
CA ALA A 42 16.58 32.50 -14.13
C ALA A 42 17.75 32.05 -15.03
N PRO A 43 17.53 31.74 -16.32
CA PRO A 43 18.59 31.26 -17.22
C PRO A 43 19.82 32.17 -17.25
N SER A 44 19.62 33.49 -17.21
CA SER A 44 20.67 34.53 -17.17
C SER A 44 21.69 34.38 -16.04
N LEU A 45 21.27 33.85 -14.88
CA LEU A 45 22.12 33.66 -13.71
C LEU A 45 22.84 32.30 -13.69
N ARG A 46 22.44 31.33 -14.52
CA ARG A 46 22.98 29.95 -14.46
C ARG A 46 24.42 29.86 -14.97
N GLU A 47 24.78 30.71 -15.92
CA GLU A 47 26.10 30.71 -16.58
C GLU A 47 27.16 31.56 -15.85
N ILE A 48 26.74 32.38 -14.87
CA ILE A 48 27.64 33.25 -14.08
C ILE A 48 28.54 32.40 -13.16
N GLN A 49 29.87 32.52 -13.32
CA GLN A 49 30.83 31.67 -12.62
C GLN A 49 31.09 32.12 -11.17
N GLU A 50 31.70 33.28 -10.98
CA GLU A 50 31.90 33.92 -9.68
C GLU A 50 31.43 35.37 -9.76
N ALA A 51 30.47 35.73 -8.92
CA ALA A 51 29.91 37.08 -8.86
C ALA A 51 29.16 37.27 -7.54
N GLU A 52 29.06 38.54 -7.13
CA GLU A 52 28.02 39.02 -6.22
C GLU A 52 27.03 39.84 -7.07
N THR A 53 25.83 39.30 -7.25
CA THR A 53 24.83 39.85 -8.18
C THR A 53 23.57 40.27 -7.42
N PRO A 54 23.13 41.53 -7.51
CA PRO A 54 21.84 41.96 -6.99
C PRO A 54 20.69 41.21 -7.69
N VAL A 55 19.79 40.62 -6.91
CA VAL A 55 18.70 39.78 -7.41
C VAL A 55 17.38 40.06 -6.70
N GLU A 56 16.30 39.83 -7.44
CA GLU A 56 14.95 39.64 -6.91
C GLU A 56 14.63 38.14 -6.79
N PHE A 57 13.75 37.80 -5.85
CA PHE A 57 13.26 36.44 -5.66
C PHE A 57 11.90 36.42 -4.95
N GLU A 58 11.20 35.29 -5.04
CA GLU A 58 9.96 35.03 -4.33
C GLU A 58 10.22 34.04 -3.18
N LEU A 59 9.36 34.02 -2.16
CA LEU A 59 9.42 33.03 -1.07
C LEU A 59 8.35 31.95 -1.26
N ASP A 60 8.75 30.68 -1.18
CA ASP A 60 7.82 29.55 -1.28
C ASP A 60 6.95 29.39 -0.02
N SER A 61 6.02 28.42 -0.03
CA SER A 61 5.14 28.14 1.10
C SER A 61 5.85 27.63 2.36
N SER A 62 7.14 27.29 2.27
CA SER A 62 8.02 26.96 3.41
C SER A 62 8.89 28.14 3.87
N GLY A 63 8.77 29.30 3.21
CA GLY A 63 9.53 30.51 3.49
C GLY A 63 10.94 30.53 2.89
N ARG A 64 11.23 29.68 1.89
CA ARG A 64 12.54 29.58 1.23
C ARG A 64 12.57 30.33 -0.11
N PRO A 65 13.72 30.91 -0.50
CA PRO A 65 13.86 31.57 -1.80
C PRO A 65 13.65 30.64 -3.00
N PHE A 66 12.80 31.06 -3.94
CA PHE A 66 12.63 30.45 -5.25
C PHE A 66 12.44 31.55 -6.33
N ARG A 67 12.55 31.18 -7.62
CA ARG A 67 12.47 32.11 -8.76
C ARG A 67 13.42 33.32 -8.65
N VAL A 68 14.70 33.04 -8.42
CA VAL A 68 15.74 34.08 -8.29
C VAL A 68 16.14 34.59 -9.67
N ARG A 69 16.10 35.91 -9.85
CA ARG A 69 16.37 36.61 -11.13
C ARG A 69 17.11 37.93 -10.87
N PRO A 70 17.87 38.48 -11.82
CA PRO A 70 18.43 39.83 -11.69
C PRO A 70 17.34 40.86 -11.39
N VAL A 71 17.68 41.93 -10.65
CA VAL A 71 16.76 43.03 -10.37
C VAL A 71 16.20 43.60 -11.69
N GLY A 72 14.88 43.66 -11.81
CA GLY A 72 14.19 44.11 -13.03
C GLY A 72 14.04 43.09 -14.17
N GLU A 73 14.50 41.84 -14.05
CA GLU A 73 14.21 40.79 -15.05
C GLU A 73 12.85 40.14 -14.78
N GLU A 74 11.97 40.04 -15.79
CA GLU A 74 10.73 39.27 -15.67
C GLU A 74 10.99 37.76 -15.65
N TRP A 75 10.30 37.03 -14.75
CA TRP A 75 10.44 35.58 -14.67
C TRP A 75 9.77 34.88 -15.86
N LYS A 76 10.60 34.42 -16.81
CA LYS A 76 10.16 33.56 -17.92
C LYS A 76 10.18 32.11 -17.48
N GLU A 77 9.02 31.45 -17.48
CA GLU A 77 8.95 30.00 -17.27
C GLU A 77 9.67 29.29 -18.42
N ALA A 78 10.58 28.37 -18.09
CA ALA A 78 11.25 27.57 -19.10
C ALA A 78 10.20 26.69 -19.79
N ALA A 79 10.05 26.87 -21.10
CA ALA A 79 9.16 26.03 -21.90
C ALA A 79 9.52 24.54 -21.69
N PRO A 80 8.53 23.63 -21.61
CA PRO A 80 8.82 22.21 -21.57
C PRO A 80 9.66 21.84 -22.80
N PRO A 81 10.66 20.94 -22.66
CA PRO A 81 11.48 20.56 -23.79
C PRO A 81 10.58 20.00 -24.91
N PRO A 82 10.80 20.37 -26.18
CA PRO A 82 10.04 19.81 -27.28
C PRO A 82 10.21 18.28 -27.29
N PRO A 83 9.18 17.52 -27.69
CA PRO A 83 9.30 16.07 -27.80
C PRO A 83 10.45 15.71 -28.75
N PRO A 84 11.20 14.63 -28.49
CA PRO A 84 12.32 14.24 -29.35
C PRO A 84 11.87 14.08 -30.80
N LEU A 85 12.48 14.86 -31.70
CA LEU A 85 12.31 14.67 -33.14
C LEU A 85 12.97 13.36 -33.54
N ASP A 86 12.20 12.48 -34.18
CA ASP A 86 12.72 11.25 -34.78
C ASP A 86 13.75 11.60 -35.86
N GLN A 87 14.98 11.12 -35.65
CA GLN A 87 16.09 11.24 -36.60
C GLN A 87 16.73 9.86 -36.86
N SER A 88 15.91 8.90 -37.27
CA SER A 88 16.40 7.92 -38.23
C SER A 88 16.76 8.64 -39.55
N TYR A 89 18.03 8.50 -39.97
CA TYR A 89 18.66 8.80 -41.28
C TYR A 89 19.86 9.79 -41.28
N ARG A 90 21.01 9.22 -41.71
CA ARG A 90 22.38 9.75 -41.99
C ARG A 90 23.37 9.60 -40.82
N ALA A 91 24.66 9.35 -41.05
CA ALA A 91 25.39 8.73 -42.17
C ALA A 91 26.81 8.30 -41.67
N ARG A 92 27.62 7.60 -42.49
CA ARG A 92 28.94 7.06 -42.09
C ARG A 92 30.06 8.10 -42.00
N SER A 93 30.92 7.97 -40.97
CA SER A 93 32.39 8.21 -41.01
C SER A 93 32.99 7.74 -39.66
N GLU A 94 33.72 6.61 -39.58
CA GLU A 94 35.16 6.41 -39.84
C GLU A 94 36.14 6.83 -38.69
N ARG A 95 36.81 5.79 -38.13
CA ARG A 95 38.21 5.70 -37.63
C ARG A 95 38.72 6.50 -36.40
N GLY A 96 39.38 5.77 -35.49
CA GLY A 96 40.83 6.02 -35.21
C GLY A 96 41.35 6.02 -33.77
N GLY A 97 42.28 5.09 -33.45
CA GLY A 97 43.33 5.17 -32.40
C GLY A 97 42.90 4.99 -30.92
N ARG A 98 43.48 4.12 -30.06
CA ARG A 98 44.85 3.68 -29.70
C ARG A 98 45.57 4.49 -28.59
N ASP A 99 46.07 3.71 -27.62
CA ASP A 99 47.33 3.82 -26.85
C ASP A 99 47.45 4.92 -25.76
N ASP A 100 48.10 4.76 -24.58
CA ASP A 100 48.61 3.60 -23.79
C ASP A 100 49.06 4.08 -22.35
N ARG A 101 49.42 3.16 -21.42
CA ARG A 101 50.39 3.26 -20.28
C ARG A 101 50.05 3.74 -18.84
N ARG A 102 50.16 2.73 -17.93
CA ARG A 102 51.07 2.58 -16.73
C ARG A 102 50.78 3.29 -15.38
N GLY A 103 50.90 2.51 -14.29
CA GLY A 103 50.99 2.94 -12.89
C GLY A 103 52.44 3.14 -12.38
N PRO A 104 52.70 3.15 -11.05
CA PRO A 104 52.96 1.89 -10.32
C PRO A 104 52.50 1.83 -8.83
N GLN A 105 52.85 0.72 -8.14
CA GLN A 105 52.44 0.33 -6.77
C GLN A 105 53.52 0.55 -5.68
N ARG A 106 53.07 0.66 -4.40
CA ARG A 106 53.67 0.17 -3.10
C ARG A 106 52.59 0.45 -2.02
N GLY A 107 52.16 -0.46 -1.13
CA GLY A 107 52.87 -1.16 -0.03
C GLY A 107 52.77 -0.28 1.24
N GLU A 108 52.21 -0.66 2.41
CA GLU A 108 52.07 -1.98 3.07
C GLU A 108 50.74 -2.18 3.89
N ARG A 109 50.71 -3.07 4.91
CA ARG A 109 49.55 -3.89 5.35
C ARG A 109 49.01 -3.59 6.77
N ARG A 110 47.65 -3.67 6.91
CA ARG A 110 46.82 -4.22 8.05
C ARG A 110 46.99 -3.61 9.48
N PHE A 111 46.03 -3.65 10.42
CA PHE A 111 44.77 -4.41 10.60
C PHE A 111 43.65 -3.55 11.26
N ASP A 112 42.40 -4.04 11.16
CA ASP A 112 41.22 -3.81 12.03
C ASP A 112 40.68 -2.38 12.33
N ARG A 113 39.68 -1.99 11.53
CA ARG A 113 38.51 -1.23 12.03
C ARG A 113 37.20 -1.87 11.55
N ARG A 114 36.24 -1.96 12.47
CA ARG A 114 34.84 -2.36 12.21
C ARG A 114 34.20 -1.35 11.24
N PRO A 115 33.50 -1.77 10.18
CA PRO A 115 32.75 -0.84 9.35
C PRO A 115 31.55 -0.30 10.13
N GLU A 116 31.54 1.01 10.37
CA GLU A 116 30.33 1.73 10.74
C GLU A 116 29.29 1.57 9.62
N TYR A 117 28.04 1.34 9.99
CA TYR A 117 26.91 1.37 9.04
C TYR A 117 26.58 2.84 8.68
N GLN A 118 27.46 3.48 7.92
CA GLN A 118 27.17 4.78 7.30
C GLN A 118 26.26 4.57 6.08
N ALA A 119 25.30 5.48 5.93
CA ALA A 119 24.17 5.33 5.01
C ALA A 119 24.52 5.74 3.56
N GLU A 120 25.34 4.96 2.87
CA GLU A 120 25.55 5.13 1.43
C GLU A 120 24.32 4.69 0.62
N ARG A 121 23.33 5.58 0.51
CA ARG A 121 22.26 5.54 -0.50
C ARG A 121 22.56 6.48 -1.67
N SER A 122 23.74 6.33 -2.26
CA SER A 122 24.14 6.97 -3.53
C SER A 122 24.76 5.99 -4.52
N ARG A 123 24.25 4.75 -4.57
CA ARG A 123 24.44 3.93 -5.77
C ARG A 123 23.58 4.53 -6.88
N SER A 124 24.23 4.85 -8.00
CA SER A 124 23.55 5.31 -9.20
C SER A 124 22.39 4.39 -9.52
N ARG A 125 21.18 4.96 -9.64
CA ARG A 125 20.14 4.30 -10.39
C ARG A 125 20.67 4.22 -11.81
N SER A 126 21.09 3.03 -12.24
CA SER A 126 21.04 2.70 -13.65
C SER A 126 19.59 2.92 -14.07
N HIS A 127 19.34 4.00 -14.79
CA HIS A 127 18.07 4.19 -15.46
C HIS A 127 17.94 3.01 -16.43
N VAL A 128 17.14 2.01 -16.04
CA VAL A 128 16.51 1.13 -17.00
C VAL A 128 15.60 2.07 -17.81
N ALA A 129 15.86 2.19 -19.11
CA ALA A 129 15.03 3.00 -19.97
C ALA A 129 13.63 2.36 -20.03
N GLY A 130 12.61 3.14 -19.70
CA GLY A 130 11.23 2.67 -19.52
C GLY A 130 10.61 3.28 -18.28
N ASP A 131 9.63 4.15 -18.47
CA ASP A 131 8.80 4.65 -17.38
C ASP A 131 7.95 3.51 -16.79
N PHE A 132 7.52 3.65 -15.54
CA PHE A 132 6.61 2.66 -14.95
C PHE A 132 5.22 2.77 -15.60
N HIS A 133 4.93 1.87 -16.54
CA HIS A 133 3.61 1.72 -17.13
C HIS A 133 2.68 0.98 -16.14
N ASN A 134 1.70 1.69 -15.58
CA ASN A 134 0.69 1.07 -14.74
C ASN A 134 -0.29 0.26 -15.64
N PRO A 135 -0.49 -1.05 -15.43
CA PRO A 135 -1.27 -1.91 -16.33
C PRO A 135 -2.80 -1.69 -16.27
N TYR A 136 -3.23 -0.62 -15.59
CA TYR A 136 -4.60 -0.15 -15.57
C TYR A 136 -4.60 1.37 -15.39
N ASN A 137 -5.66 2.02 -15.84
CA ASN A 137 -5.92 3.43 -15.58
C ASN A 137 -7.22 3.56 -14.78
N PHE A 138 -7.67 4.79 -14.55
CA PHE A 138 -8.95 5.08 -13.93
C PHE A 138 -9.73 6.09 -14.76
N ILE A 139 -11.02 5.85 -14.94
CA ILE A 139 -11.97 6.86 -15.38
C ILE A 139 -12.43 7.60 -14.12
N PRO A 140 -12.18 8.93 -13.99
CA PRO A 140 -12.63 9.72 -12.84
C PRO A 140 -14.12 9.55 -12.56
N ALA A 141 -14.48 9.58 -11.28
CA ALA A 141 -15.87 9.56 -10.83
C ALA A 141 -16.12 10.80 -9.96
N PRO A 142 -16.27 12.00 -10.56
CA PRO A 142 -16.64 13.20 -9.83
C PRO A 142 -18.07 13.10 -9.28
N PRO A 143 -18.48 13.94 -8.32
CA PRO A 143 -19.88 14.05 -7.91
C PRO A 143 -20.81 14.18 -9.13
N ARG A 144 -21.94 13.45 -9.16
CA ARG A 144 -22.88 13.54 -10.30
C ARG A 144 -23.48 14.94 -10.37
N PRO A 145 -23.37 15.66 -11.52
CA PRO A 145 -24.11 16.89 -11.72
C PRO A 145 -25.61 16.59 -11.86
N LYS A 146 -26.46 17.58 -11.57
CA LYS A 146 -27.83 17.61 -12.09
C LYS A 146 -27.80 18.32 -13.44
N THR A 147 -28.30 17.67 -14.48
CA THR A 147 -28.29 18.14 -15.86
C THR A 147 -29.69 18.46 -16.38
N GLY A 148 -30.74 17.99 -15.70
CA GLY A 148 -32.12 18.07 -16.20
C GLY A 148 -32.40 17.11 -17.36
N THR A 149 -31.60 16.04 -17.49
CA THR A 149 -31.70 15.05 -18.59
C THR A 149 -31.89 13.63 -18.05
N ASP A 150 -32.21 12.69 -18.94
CA ASP A 150 -32.26 11.24 -18.64
C ASP A 150 -30.93 10.64 -18.12
N LEU A 151 -29.83 11.40 -18.10
CA LEU A 151 -28.57 11.00 -17.46
C LEU A 151 -28.52 11.28 -15.95
N ASP A 152 -29.48 12.04 -15.42
CA ASP A 152 -29.65 12.26 -13.98
C ASP A 152 -30.19 11.00 -13.28
N ASP A 153 -30.26 11.06 -11.96
CA ASP A 153 -30.97 10.06 -11.16
C ASP A 153 -32.49 10.21 -11.36
N ALA A 154 -33.25 9.13 -11.15
CA ALA A 154 -34.70 9.10 -11.39
C ALA A 154 -35.52 10.21 -10.73
N GLY A 155 -35.13 10.70 -9.55
CA GLY A 155 -35.86 11.72 -8.80
C GLY A 155 -37.22 11.25 -8.29
N GLU A 156 -38.10 12.20 -7.97
CA GLU A 156 -39.48 11.91 -7.52
C GLU A 156 -40.39 11.39 -8.66
N GLU A 157 -39.91 11.39 -9.92
CA GLU A 157 -40.72 10.99 -11.06
C GLU A 157 -40.98 9.48 -11.10
N LYS A 158 -42.21 9.12 -11.47
CA LYS A 158 -42.61 7.72 -11.57
C LYS A 158 -41.95 7.06 -12.78
N LEU A 159 -40.98 6.19 -12.50
CA LEU A 159 -40.32 5.35 -13.50
C LEU A 159 -41.34 4.57 -14.35
N ALA A 160 -41.11 4.52 -15.66
CA ALA A 160 -41.91 3.74 -16.59
C ALA A 160 -41.87 2.25 -16.22
N GLY A 161 -43.06 1.63 -16.13
CA GLY A 161 -43.21 0.21 -15.81
C GLY A 161 -42.85 -0.71 -16.99
N HIS A 162 -42.81 -2.02 -16.71
CA HIS A 162 -42.63 -3.08 -17.73
C HIS A 162 -43.98 -3.76 -18.08
N ASP A 163 -45.09 -3.14 -17.69
CA ASP A 163 -46.47 -3.61 -17.84
C ASP A 163 -47.04 -3.43 -19.25
N ARG A 164 -46.47 -2.50 -20.03
CA ARG A 164 -46.91 -2.15 -21.38
C ARG A 164 -45.78 -1.56 -22.21
N TYR A 165 -45.97 -1.50 -23.53
CA TYR A 165 -45.16 -0.66 -24.41
C TYR A 165 -45.60 0.81 -24.30
N TYR A 166 -44.64 1.73 -24.40
CA TYR A 166 -44.85 3.17 -24.26
C TYR A 166 -44.66 3.81 -25.65
N PRO A 167 -45.62 4.62 -26.17
CA PRO A 167 -45.56 5.18 -27.52
C PRO A 167 -44.33 6.07 -27.78
N ASP A 168 -43.78 6.68 -26.72
CA ASP A 168 -42.60 7.52 -26.70
C ASP A 168 -41.26 6.74 -26.60
N ARG A 169 -41.29 5.39 -26.56
CA ARG A 169 -40.11 4.58 -26.25
C ARG A 169 -39.85 3.44 -27.23
N TRP A 170 -38.57 3.20 -27.48
CA TRP A 170 -38.10 2.09 -28.31
C TRP A 170 -38.24 0.75 -27.57
N SER A 171 -38.60 -0.28 -28.32
CA SER A 171 -38.65 -1.68 -27.87
C SER A 171 -38.35 -2.59 -29.07
N GLY A 172 -37.57 -3.64 -28.87
CA GLY A 172 -37.10 -4.48 -29.95
C GLY A 172 -35.97 -5.41 -29.50
N LYS A 173 -35.15 -5.85 -30.45
CA LYS A 173 -33.94 -6.65 -30.22
C LYS A 173 -32.77 -6.10 -31.02
N ILE A 174 -31.56 -6.25 -30.52
CA ILE A 174 -30.34 -5.97 -31.27
C ILE A 174 -29.56 -7.29 -31.47
N SER A 175 -29.39 -7.71 -32.72
CA SER A 175 -28.53 -8.84 -33.07
C SER A 175 -27.07 -8.41 -33.06
N VAL A 176 -26.26 -8.99 -32.19
CA VAL A 176 -24.84 -8.64 -32.01
C VAL A 176 -23.95 -9.78 -32.48
N ARG A 177 -22.93 -9.43 -33.27
CA ARG A 177 -21.76 -10.27 -33.52
C ARG A 177 -20.56 -9.66 -32.80
N LEU A 178 -19.84 -10.48 -32.02
CA LEU A 178 -18.68 -10.12 -31.23
C LEU A 178 -17.47 -10.91 -31.71
N THR A 179 -16.38 -10.23 -32.06
CA THR A 179 -15.16 -10.85 -32.59
C THR A 179 -13.97 -10.55 -31.67
N THR A 180 -13.28 -11.59 -31.18
CA THR A 180 -12.15 -11.46 -30.25
C THR A 180 -10.92 -10.84 -30.91
N GLN A 181 -10.49 -9.65 -30.48
CA GLN A 181 -9.29 -8.99 -31.05
C GLN A 181 -7.98 -9.44 -30.40
N THR A 182 -8.02 -9.85 -29.13
CA THR A 182 -6.94 -10.54 -28.41
C THR A 182 -7.48 -11.88 -27.88
N PRO A 183 -6.63 -12.82 -27.44
CA PRO A 183 -7.10 -14.03 -26.78
C PRO A 183 -8.03 -13.70 -25.60
N LEU A 184 -9.15 -14.42 -25.50
CA LEU A 184 -10.17 -14.20 -24.48
C LEU A 184 -10.14 -15.35 -23.46
N LEU A 185 -10.03 -15.00 -22.19
CA LEU A 185 -10.06 -15.95 -21.09
C LEU A 185 -11.49 -16.12 -20.59
N VAL A 186 -11.98 -17.36 -20.62
CA VAL A 186 -13.29 -17.72 -20.06
C VAL A 186 -13.10 -18.89 -19.07
N PRO A 187 -12.47 -18.65 -17.90
CA PRO A 187 -12.05 -19.73 -17.01
C PRO A 187 -13.23 -20.43 -16.33
N ASP A 188 -13.17 -21.75 -16.27
CA ASP A 188 -14.08 -22.58 -15.50
C ASP A 188 -13.56 -22.73 -14.06
N ALA A 189 -14.02 -21.85 -13.19
CA ALA A 189 -13.64 -21.85 -11.78
C ALA A 189 -14.14 -23.10 -11.02
N ALA A 190 -15.20 -23.76 -11.47
CA ALA A 190 -15.75 -24.95 -10.82
C ALA A 190 -14.89 -26.19 -11.09
N ARG A 191 -14.27 -26.28 -12.27
CA ARG A 191 -13.32 -27.34 -12.64
C ARG A 191 -11.84 -26.95 -12.45
N SER A 192 -11.55 -25.94 -11.62
CA SER A 192 -10.16 -25.58 -11.29
C SER A 192 -9.49 -26.67 -10.46
N ARG A 193 -8.26 -27.06 -10.81
CA ARG A 193 -7.42 -27.99 -10.03
C ARG A 193 -6.24 -27.27 -9.36
N ALA A 194 -5.75 -27.82 -8.26
CA ALA A 194 -4.51 -27.35 -7.62
C ALA A 194 -3.28 -27.93 -8.33
N HIS A 195 -2.17 -27.20 -8.30
CA HIS A 195 -0.86 -27.70 -8.72
C HIS A 195 -0.27 -28.62 -7.64
N GLU A 196 0.32 -29.76 -8.02
CA GLU A 196 0.76 -30.79 -7.05
C GLU A 196 1.84 -30.28 -6.09
N ARG A 197 2.91 -29.67 -6.62
CA ARG A 197 4.02 -29.14 -5.81
C ARG A 197 3.70 -27.82 -5.10
N GLU A 198 2.70 -27.09 -5.59
CA GLU A 198 2.31 -25.78 -5.05
C GLU A 198 0.77 -25.63 -5.00
N PRO A 199 0.09 -26.26 -4.01
CA PRO A 199 -1.38 -26.39 -4.00
C PRO A 199 -2.18 -25.08 -3.99
N GLU A 200 -1.54 -23.95 -3.70
CA GLU A 200 -2.14 -22.62 -3.75
C GLU A 200 -2.16 -22.02 -5.18
N HIS A 201 -1.35 -22.56 -6.09
CA HIS A 201 -1.42 -22.29 -7.52
C HIS A 201 -2.56 -23.10 -8.14
N LYS A 202 -3.58 -22.42 -8.66
CA LYS A 202 -4.70 -23.06 -9.37
C LYS A 202 -4.52 -23.04 -10.89
N ILE A 203 -4.90 -24.14 -11.51
CA ILE A 203 -4.94 -24.35 -12.96
C ILE A 203 -6.42 -24.36 -13.37
N TYR A 204 -6.80 -23.51 -14.33
CA TYR A 204 -8.17 -23.34 -14.80
C TYR A 204 -8.33 -23.83 -16.24
N PRO A 205 -9.29 -24.74 -16.53
CA PRO A 205 -9.69 -25.02 -17.90
C PRO A 205 -10.58 -23.90 -18.46
N THR A 206 -10.70 -23.80 -19.79
CA THR A 206 -11.72 -22.94 -20.40
C THR A 206 -13.11 -23.55 -20.19
N ARG A 207 -14.09 -22.70 -19.89
CA ARG A 207 -15.50 -23.08 -19.79
C ARG A 207 -16.06 -23.33 -21.19
N ILE A 208 -16.58 -24.53 -21.38
CA ILE A 208 -17.16 -24.98 -22.65
C ILE A 208 -18.66 -25.25 -22.52
N ASP A 209 -19.37 -25.21 -23.64
CA ASP A 209 -20.75 -25.66 -23.79
C ASP A 209 -20.81 -27.17 -24.12
N ALA A 210 -22.01 -27.67 -24.41
CA ALA A 210 -22.25 -29.08 -24.75
C ALA A 210 -21.63 -29.49 -26.10
N ASP A 211 -21.37 -28.54 -27.00
CA ASP A 211 -20.78 -28.76 -28.32
C ASP A 211 -19.24 -28.68 -28.27
N GLY A 212 -18.65 -28.55 -27.07
CA GLY A 212 -17.21 -28.41 -26.85
C GLY A 212 -16.65 -27.03 -27.19
N LYS A 213 -17.50 -26.05 -27.51
CA LYS A 213 -17.11 -24.68 -27.85
C LYS A 213 -17.04 -23.79 -26.60
N PRO A 214 -16.29 -22.66 -26.60
CA PRO A 214 -16.20 -21.79 -25.45
C PRO A 214 -17.55 -21.15 -25.11
N TYR A 215 -17.99 -21.33 -23.87
CA TYR A 215 -19.23 -20.74 -23.36
C TYR A 215 -18.96 -19.39 -22.69
N LEU A 216 -19.12 -18.30 -23.45
CA LEU A 216 -19.09 -16.93 -22.93
C LEU A 216 -20.42 -16.61 -22.20
N PRO A 217 -20.45 -16.44 -20.86
CA PRO A 217 -21.72 -16.30 -20.16
C PRO A 217 -22.43 -14.96 -20.50
N PRO A 218 -23.76 -14.96 -20.74
CA PRO A 218 -24.54 -13.74 -20.93
C PRO A 218 -24.39 -12.73 -19.77
N THR A 219 -24.21 -13.23 -18.54
CA THR A 219 -23.96 -12.42 -17.35
C THR A 219 -22.60 -11.70 -17.37
N SER A 220 -21.57 -12.29 -17.99
CA SER A 220 -20.26 -11.65 -18.17
C SER A 220 -20.35 -10.48 -19.15
N ILE A 221 -21.08 -10.65 -20.26
CA ILE A 221 -21.36 -9.57 -21.22
C ILE A 221 -22.17 -8.46 -20.53
N LYS A 222 -23.24 -8.81 -19.82
CA LYS A 222 -24.07 -7.85 -19.07
C LYS A 222 -23.25 -7.07 -18.03
N GLY A 223 -22.37 -7.75 -17.30
CA GLY A 223 -21.49 -7.12 -16.30
C GLY A 223 -20.46 -6.17 -16.93
N MET A 224 -19.83 -6.58 -18.03
CA MET A 224 -18.91 -5.75 -18.81
C MET A 224 -19.60 -4.48 -19.33
N LEU A 225 -20.75 -4.63 -19.99
CA LEU A 225 -21.53 -3.52 -20.51
C LEU A 225 -22.01 -2.59 -19.39
N ARG A 226 -22.46 -3.13 -18.25
CA ARG A 226 -22.83 -2.33 -17.08
C ARG A 226 -21.66 -1.50 -16.58
N ALA A 227 -20.49 -2.10 -16.37
CA ALA A 227 -19.31 -1.39 -15.87
C ALA A 227 -18.85 -0.26 -16.81
N ALA A 228 -18.89 -0.49 -18.13
CA ALA A 228 -18.59 0.53 -19.13
C ALA A 228 -19.64 1.65 -19.14
N TYR A 229 -20.93 1.30 -19.12
CA TYR A 229 -22.03 2.26 -19.10
C TYR A 229 -22.04 3.09 -17.81
N GLU A 230 -21.74 2.49 -16.66
CA GLU A 230 -21.57 3.20 -15.39
C GLU A 230 -20.44 4.22 -15.44
N ALA A 231 -19.35 3.92 -16.14
CA ALA A 231 -18.23 4.84 -16.31
C ALA A 231 -18.57 6.01 -17.25
N VAL A 232 -19.17 5.72 -18.42
CA VAL A 232 -19.51 6.74 -19.42
C VAL A 232 -20.61 7.68 -18.93
N THR A 233 -21.63 7.17 -18.22
CA THR A 233 -22.73 7.99 -17.68
C THR A 233 -22.45 8.56 -16.28
N ASN A 234 -21.26 8.31 -15.73
CA ASN A 234 -20.91 8.54 -14.33
C ASN A 234 -22.03 8.12 -13.36
N SER A 235 -22.67 6.97 -13.59
CA SER A 235 -23.78 6.45 -12.78
C SER A 235 -23.35 6.18 -11.32
N ARG A 236 -24.28 5.73 -10.47
CA ARG A 236 -23.90 5.19 -9.16
C ARG A 236 -23.02 3.95 -9.31
N MET A 237 -22.16 3.69 -8.32
CA MET A 237 -21.44 2.44 -8.21
C MET A 237 -22.40 1.38 -7.66
N ALA A 238 -22.76 0.38 -8.47
CA ALA A 238 -23.72 -0.65 -8.04
C ALA A 238 -23.22 -1.48 -6.85
N LEU A 239 -21.90 -1.65 -6.75
CA LEU A 239 -21.21 -2.36 -5.68
C LEU A 239 -20.11 -1.47 -5.13
N PHE A 240 -20.25 -1.07 -3.87
CA PHE A 240 -19.22 -0.34 -3.13
C PHE A 240 -19.37 -0.66 -1.64
N GLU A 241 -18.61 -1.65 -1.17
CA GLU A 241 -18.77 -2.29 0.14
C GLU A 241 -17.41 -2.56 0.79
N LYS A 242 -17.39 -2.77 2.13
CA LYS A 242 -16.16 -3.09 2.90
C LYS A 242 -15.12 -1.97 2.79
N HIS A 243 -15.61 -0.73 2.86
CA HIS A 243 -14.86 0.51 2.65
C HIS A 243 -15.12 1.54 3.76
N GLN A 244 -15.90 1.17 4.78
CA GLN A 244 -16.35 2.02 5.87
C GLN A 244 -15.22 2.28 6.88
N ASP A 245 -14.37 1.28 7.13
CA ASP A 245 -13.19 1.38 8.00
C ASP A 245 -12.02 2.10 7.32
N ARG A 246 -11.17 2.76 8.12
CA ARG A 246 -9.91 3.35 7.65
C ARG A 246 -8.93 2.24 7.29
N LEU A 247 -8.24 2.43 6.17
CA LEU A 247 -7.17 1.54 5.76
C LEU A 247 -5.86 1.91 6.48
N ALA A 248 -5.05 0.91 6.84
CA ALA A 248 -3.75 1.13 7.46
C ALA A 248 -2.59 1.04 6.46
N TYR A 249 -1.62 1.94 6.57
CA TYR A 249 -0.39 1.96 5.78
C TYR A 249 0.84 1.79 6.68
N ARG A 250 1.94 1.28 6.10
CA ARG A 250 3.19 1.07 6.86
C ARG A 250 3.98 2.37 6.97
N MET A 251 4.30 2.75 8.21
CA MET A 251 5.19 3.86 8.54
C MET A 251 6.66 3.44 8.49
N ASP A 252 7.54 4.41 8.24
CA ASP A 252 8.96 4.29 8.59
C ASP A 252 9.13 4.46 10.11
N ALA A 253 10.19 3.88 10.69
CA ALA A 253 10.40 3.91 12.13
C ALA A 253 10.69 5.34 12.64
N LYS A 254 9.77 5.89 13.45
CA LYS A 254 9.95 7.14 14.18
C LYS A 254 10.12 6.85 15.68
N ILE A 255 10.92 7.66 16.35
CA ILE A 255 10.91 7.78 17.81
C ILE A 255 9.82 8.82 18.12
N GLY A 256 8.86 8.51 19.00
CA GLY A 256 7.74 9.43 19.26
C GLY A 256 6.53 8.85 20.01
N PRO A 257 6.06 7.62 19.72
CA PRO A 257 4.86 7.09 20.35
C PRO A 257 5.02 6.90 21.87
N ILE A 258 4.08 7.44 22.65
CA ILE A 258 4.07 7.42 24.11
C ILE A 258 3.45 6.10 24.60
N PRO A 259 4.12 5.29 25.42
CA PRO A 259 3.53 4.10 26.01
C PRO A 259 2.30 4.45 26.85
N ALA A 260 1.26 3.62 26.78
CA ALA A 260 0.03 3.85 27.54
C ALA A 260 -0.62 2.54 27.98
N ARG A 261 -1.42 2.66 29.04
CA ARG A 261 -2.29 1.60 29.56
C ARG A 261 -3.70 2.16 29.72
N VAL A 262 -4.69 1.37 29.35
CA VAL A 262 -6.08 1.69 29.65
C VAL A 262 -6.37 1.37 31.12
N GLU A 263 -6.85 2.35 31.88
CA GLU A 263 -7.14 2.23 33.32
C GLU A 263 -8.49 2.85 33.66
N GLN A 264 -9.15 2.31 34.69
CA GLN A 264 -10.25 3.01 35.35
C GLN A 264 -9.72 3.97 36.41
N ARG A 265 -10.05 5.27 36.31
CA ARG A 265 -9.80 6.28 37.36
C ARG A 265 -11.10 6.99 37.69
N ASN A 266 -11.45 7.07 38.97
CA ASN A 266 -12.65 7.76 39.48
C ASN A 266 -13.96 7.37 38.75
N GLY A 267 -14.10 6.10 38.35
CA GLY A 267 -15.26 5.60 37.61
C GLY A 267 -15.24 5.87 36.09
N GLN A 268 -14.21 6.54 35.56
CA GLN A 268 -14.02 6.80 34.12
C GLN A 268 -12.89 5.95 33.54
N CYS A 269 -13.08 5.41 32.34
CA CYS A 269 -12.07 4.65 31.60
C CYS A 269 -11.22 5.59 30.74
N GLY A 270 -9.89 5.47 30.78
CA GLY A 270 -8.99 6.35 30.05
C GLY A 270 -7.59 5.80 29.83
N LEU A 271 -6.84 6.45 28.96
CA LEU A 271 -5.45 6.17 28.63
C LEU A 271 -4.54 6.87 29.64
N ARG A 272 -3.87 6.11 30.51
CA ARG A 272 -2.70 6.58 31.27
C ARG A 272 -1.49 6.61 30.34
N LEU A 273 -0.97 7.79 30.06
CA LEU A 273 0.27 8.00 29.32
C LEU A 273 1.47 7.89 30.26
N MET A 274 2.36 6.95 29.96
CA MET A 274 3.54 6.57 30.74
C MET A 274 4.81 7.10 30.05
N GLU A 275 5.17 8.35 30.37
CA GLU A 275 6.29 9.06 29.75
C GLU A 275 7.57 8.94 30.60
N ALA A 276 8.28 7.81 30.50
CA ALA A 276 9.53 7.58 31.22
C ALA A 276 10.69 8.44 30.68
N LYS A 277 10.75 9.71 31.11
CA LYS A 277 11.81 10.66 30.76
C LYS A 277 13.17 10.11 31.24
N GLY A 278 14.13 10.01 30.31
CA GLY A 278 15.43 9.36 30.54
C GLY A 278 15.56 7.93 29.98
N VAL A 279 14.46 7.32 29.52
CA VAL A 279 14.49 5.99 28.89
C VAL A 279 14.37 6.11 27.36
N ILE A 280 15.32 5.50 26.62
CA ILE A 280 15.33 5.58 25.15
C ILE A 280 14.10 4.89 24.55
N GLY A 281 13.19 5.71 24.01
CA GLY A 281 11.90 5.30 23.48
C GLY A 281 10.81 5.13 24.54
N LEU A 282 10.90 5.84 25.67
CA LEU A 282 9.89 6.00 26.73
C LEU A 282 9.46 4.72 27.47
N ALA A 283 9.93 3.54 27.06
CA ALA A 283 9.68 2.26 27.72
C ALA A 283 10.99 1.45 27.89
N ALA A 284 11.20 0.86 29.06
CA ALA A 284 12.41 0.08 29.34
C ALA A 284 12.49 -1.15 28.44
N LYS A 285 13.70 -1.52 28.01
CA LYS A 285 13.94 -2.71 27.18
C LYS A 285 14.05 -3.94 28.08
N LEU A 286 13.11 -4.87 27.97
CA LEU A 286 13.13 -6.16 28.67
C LEU A 286 13.89 -7.20 27.83
N PRO A 287 15.04 -7.75 28.29
CA PRO A 287 15.73 -8.83 27.58
C PRO A 287 14.80 -10.04 27.37
N ARG A 288 14.65 -10.47 26.11
CA ARG A 288 13.70 -11.54 25.76
C ARG A 288 14.19 -12.53 24.73
N TYR A 289 14.87 -12.11 23.66
CA TYR A 289 15.21 -12.95 22.52
C TYR A 289 16.67 -12.84 22.11
N GLN A 290 17.18 -13.86 21.43
CA GLN A 290 18.50 -13.85 20.81
C GLN A 290 18.51 -13.08 19.47
N ASP A 291 19.71 -12.70 19.04
CA ASP A 291 19.98 -12.16 17.70
C ASP A 291 21.12 -12.98 17.08
N GLY A 292 20.94 -13.45 15.86
CA GLY A 292 21.78 -14.48 15.25
C GLY A 292 21.09 -15.18 14.08
N ARG A 293 21.78 -16.16 13.49
CA ARG A 293 21.26 -17.00 12.39
C ARG A 293 20.85 -18.37 12.94
N LYS A 294 19.90 -19.04 12.27
CA LYS A 294 19.43 -20.40 12.62
C LYS A 294 18.94 -20.53 14.08
N LEU A 295 18.21 -19.52 14.57
CA LEU A 295 17.62 -19.55 15.91
C LEU A 295 16.48 -20.58 16.02
N PRO A 296 16.24 -21.16 17.21
CA PRO A 296 15.08 -22.04 17.47
C PRO A 296 13.73 -21.32 17.33
N LYS A 297 12.62 -22.08 17.35
CA LYS A 297 11.25 -21.56 17.15
C LYS A 297 10.84 -20.45 18.14
N ASP A 298 11.34 -20.50 19.37
CA ASP A 298 11.13 -19.49 20.41
C ASP A 298 12.07 -18.27 20.26
N LYS A 299 12.90 -18.23 19.21
CA LYS A 299 13.97 -17.25 18.99
C LYS A 299 14.96 -17.17 20.16
N GLY A 300 15.18 -18.30 20.86
CA GLY A 300 16.07 -18.41 22.00
C GLY A 300 15.51 -17.75 23.28
N GLU A 301 14.21 -17.52 23.37
CA GLU A 301 13.54 -16.96 24.55
C GLU A 301 13.78 -17.78 25.81
N SER A 302 13.81 -19.10 25.68
CA SER A 302 14.16 -20.04 26.75
C SER A 302 15.50 -19.71 27.43
N GLN A 303 16.47 -19.16 26.69
CA GLN A 303 17.83 -18.87 27.15
C GLN A 303 18.10 -17.38 27.42
N ALA A 304 17.50 -16.48 26.62
CA ALA A 304 17.81 -15.04 26.65
C ALA A 304 16.80 -14.17 27.41
N ALA A 305 15.67 -14.74 27.85
CA ALA A 305 14.69 -13.98 28.63
C ALA A 305 15.20 -13.69 30.05
N LEU A 306 15.07 -12.42 30.47
CA LEU A 306 15.12 -12.08 31.88
C LEU A 306 13.93 -12.75 32.59
N ARG A 307 14.22 -13.35 33.75
CA ARG A 307 13.28 -14.15 34.55
C ARG A 307 13.14 -13.54 35.94
N TYR A 308 12.04 -13.86 36.61
CA TYR A 308 11.88 -13.65 38.04
C TYR A 308 12.81 -14.58 38.84
N SER A 309 12.92 -14.32 40.14
CA SER A 309 13.65 -15.15 41.10
C SER A 309 13.21 -16.61 41.17
N ASP A 310 11.94 -16.92 40.87
CA ASP A 310 11.38 -18.28 40.75
C ASP A 310 11.70 -18.98 39.41
N GLY A 311 12.43 -18.33 38.51
CA GLY A 311 12.75 -18.82 37.18
C GLY A 311 11.63 -18.67 36.14
N ASN A 312 10.44 -18.21 36.51
CA ASN A 312 9.37 -17.93 35.56
C ASN A 312 9.67 -16.67 34.73
N ARG A 313 9.01 -16.54 33.59
CA ARG A 313 9.19 -15.42 32.67
C ARG A 313 8.08 -14.39 32.90
N PRO A 314 8.36 -13.08 32.88
CA PRO A 314 7.33 -12.06 32.87
C PRO A 314 6.35 -12.23 31.70
N GLU A 315 5.06 -12.18 31.97
CA GLU A 315 3.99 -12.31 30.97
C GLU A 315 3.39 -10.95 30.59
N HIS A 316 2.67 -10.91 29.46
CA HIS A 316 2.04 -9.65 29.01
C HIS A 316 0.96 -9.21 29.99
N GLY A 317 0.96 -7.93 30.36
CA GLY A 317 -0.03 -7.35 31.28
C GLY A 317 0.30 -7.56 32.76
N GLU A 318 1.36 -8.29 33.11
CA GLU A 318 1.81 -8.38 34.50
C GLU A 318 2.33 -7.03 35.01
N ALA A 319 1.97 -6.72 36.25
CA ALA A 319 2.51 -5.61 37.01
C ALA A 319 3.85 -6.01 37.66
N VAL A 320 4.87 -5.18 37.50
CA VAL A 320 6.25 -5.49 37.92
C VAL A 320 6.94 -4.32 38.59
N TRP A 321 7.89 -4.66 39.45
CA TRP A 321 8.98 -3.78 39.86
C TRP A 321 10.21 -4.09 39.02
N ILE A 322 10.89 -3.08 38.48
CA ILE A 322 12.14 -3.27 37.74
C ILE A 322 13.26 -2.31 38.15
N GLN A 323 14.50 -2.73 37.96
CA GLN A 323 15.67 -1.84 37.98
C GLN A 323 16.13 -1.57 36.54
N VAL A 324 16.48 -0.32 36.21
CA VAL A 324 16.75 0.12 34.84
C VAL A 324 18.17 0.65 34.66
N GLU A 325 18.99 -0.08 33.91
CA GLU A 325 20.36 0.31 33.56
C GLU A 325 20.49 0.58 32.06
N ARG A 326 20.92 1.79 31.69
CA ARG A 326 21.10 2.20 30.27
C ARG A 326 19.84 1.91 29.42
N SER A 327 18.67 2.24 29.97
CA SER A 327 17.34 1.97 29.40
C SER A 327 16.99 0.47 29.19
N ARG A 328 17.66 -0.46 29.90
CA ARG A 328 17.36 -1.90 29.91
C ARG A 328 17.01 -2.36 31.31
N CYS A 329 16.06 -3.28 31.41
CA CYS A 329 15.74 -4.00 32.65
C CYS A 329 16.96 -4.84 33.06
N SER A 330 17.53 -4.61 34.24
CA SER A 330 18.60 -5.44 34.82
C SER A 330 18.10 -6.42 35.87
N ARG A 331 17.07 -6.04 36.64
CA ARG A 331 16.31 -6.92 37.55
C ARG A 331 14.81 -6.70 37.40
N ILE A 332 14.01 -7.72 37.72
CA ILE A 332 12.55 -7.72 37.60
C ILE A 332 11.94 -8.60 38.70
N GLU A 333 10.92 -8.09 39.38
CA GLU A 333 10.13 -8.81 40.39
C GLU A 333 8.64 -8.56 40.16
N ARG A 334 7.78 -9.49 40.58
CA ARG A 334 6.31 -9.31 40.49
C ARG A 334 5.86 -8.25 41.47
N ARG A 335 4.97 -7.33 41.06
CA ARG A 335 4.35 -6.35 41.95
C ARG A 335 3.16 -6.97 42.68
N THR A 336 3.42 -7.66 43.79
CA THR A 336 2.41 -8.17 44.71
C THR A 336 2.08 -7.20 45.85
N THR A 337 2.96 -6.23 46.11
CA THR A 337 2.81 -5.18 47.14
C THR A 337 2.86 -3.78 46.51
N GLU A 338 2.17 -2.82 47.13
CA GLU A 338 2.20 -1.40 46.71
C GLU A 338 3.57 -0.74 46.93
N ASN A 339 4.32 -1.19 47.93
CA ASN A 339 5.68 -0.72 48.19
C ASN A 339 6.70 -1.48 47.32
N PRO A 340 7.72 -0.79 46.76
CA PRO A 340 8.83 -1.42 46.06
C PRO A 340 9.76 -2.19 47.02
N PRO A 341 10.55 -3.15 46.52
CA PRO A 341 11.67 -3.71 47.27
C PRO A 341 12.73 -2.63 47.57
N PRO A 342 13.64 -2.85 48.53
CA PRO A 342 14.74 -1.92 48.80
C PRO A 342 15.63 -1.67 47.56
N GLY A 343 15.91 -0.40 47.28
CA GLY A 343 16.73 0.07 46.15
C GLY A 343 15.95 0.92 45.14
N ASP A 344 16.61 1.28 44.03
CA ASP A 344 15.99 2.05 42.93
C ASP A 344 15.14 1.13 42.04
N TRP A 345 13.90 0.88 42.47
CA TRP A 345 12.91 0.07 41.75
C TRP A 345 11.78 0.95 41.22
N GLN A 346 11.44 0.75 39.96
CA GLN A 346 10.40 1.49 39.26
C GLN A 346 9.22 0.57 38.93
N ALA A 347 8.01 1.04 39.15
CA ALA A 347 6.79 0.34 38.79
C ALA A 347 6.59 0.31 37.28
N GLY A 348 6.00 -0.77 36.76
CA GLY A 348 5.61 -0.82 35.36
C GLY A 348 4.78 -2.04 34.97
N TRP A 349 4.44 -2.06 33.68
CA TRP A 349 3.60 -3.08 33.04
C TRP A 349 4.34 -3.75 31.88
N VAL A 350 4.34 -5.07 31.87
CA VAL A 350 5.08 -5.87 30.88
C VAL A 350 4.33 -5.92 29.55
N CYS A 351 4.93 -5.41 28.49
CA CYS A 351 4.38 -5.41 27.13
C CYS A 351 5.16 -6.41 26.25
N VAL A 352 4.67 -7.65 26.18
CA VAL A 352 5.17 -8.68 25.24
C VAL A 352 4.40 -8.61 23.92
N THR A 353 5.11 -8.57 22.79
CA THR A 353 4.52 -8.46 21.45
C THR A 353 5.02 -9.52 20.46
N GLY A 354 5.86 -10.46 20.90
CA GLY A 354 6.35 -11.63 20.16
C GLY A 354 7.63 -11.36 19.34
N PRO A 355 8.31 -12.40 18.81
CA PRO A 355 9.53 -12.29 18.00
C PRO A 355 9.24 -11.80 16.56
N ASN A 356 8.57 -10.64 16.47
CA ASN A 356 7.82 -10.15 15.31
C ASN A 356 8.61 -9.35 14.27
N ILE A 357 9.90 -9.12 14.50
CA ILE A 357 10.81 -8.49 13.55
C ILE A 357 12.22 -9.11 13.67
N ASN A 358 12.94 -9.14 12.55
CA ASN A 358 14.34 -9.52 12.50
C ASN A 358 15.16 -8.72 13.54
N ARG A 359 16.15 -9.35 14.16
CA ARG A 359 17.01 -8.78 15.22
C ARG A 359 16.30 -8.23 16.48
N LYS A 360 14.98 -8.40 16.63
CA LYS A 360 14.30 -8.12 17.91
C LYS A 360 14.92 -8.97 19.03
N ARG A 361 15.50 -8.31 20.03
CA ARG A 361 16.07 -8.91 21.26
C ARG A 361 15.27 -8.58 22.52
N TYR A 362 14.47 -7.52 22.47
CA TYR A 362 13.84 -6.92 23.63
C TYR A 362 12.34 -6.81 23.45
N GLU A 363 11.60 -7.14 24.51
CA GLU A 363 10.25 -6.64 24.74
C GLU A 363 10.31 -5.33 25.54
N ARG A 364 9.18 -4.85 26.05
CA ARG A 364 9.12 -3.58 26.80
C ARG A 364 8.47 -3.72 28.16
N VAL A 365 8.87 -2.84 29.07
CA VAL A 365 8.11 -2.52 30.29
C VAL A 365 7.73 -1.04 30.19
N PHE A 366 6.44 -0.74 30.31
CA PHE A 366 5.92 0.63 30.34
C PHE A 366 5.99 1.09 31.79
N LEU A 367 6.69 2.20 32.05
CA LEU A 367 7.01 2.60 33.42
C LEU A 367 6.04 3.64 33.93
N GLU A 368 5.58 3.43 35.16
CA GLU A 368 4.69 4.35 35.84
C GLU A 368 5.46 5.56 36.37
N GLY A 369 5.04 6.76 35.96
CA GLY A 369 5.50 8.03 36.50
C GLY A 369 4.50 8.62 37.51
N PRO A 370 4.97 9.46 38.45
CA PRO A 370 4.09 10.14 39.42
C PRO A 370 3.16 11.17 38.77
N ASN A 371 3.56 11.69 37.59
CA ASN A 371 2.84 12.72 36.83
C ASN A 371 2.27 12.17 35.51
N ASP A 372 1.94 10.87 35.47
CA ASP A 372 1.38 10.22 34.28
C ASP A 372 0.03 10.84 33.89
N ARG A 373 -0.04 11.31 32.64
CA ARG A 373 -1.18 12.04 32.11
C ARG A 373 -2.34 11.07 31.83
N PHE A 374 -3.59 11.52 32.02
CA PHE A 374 -4.77 10.68 31.80
C PHE A 374 -5.68 11.32 30.75
N ILE A 375 -5.99 10.58 29.69
CA ILE A 375 -6.87 11.02 28.59
C ILE A 375 -8.10 10.10 28.57
N PRO A 376 -9.32 10.61 28.81
CA PRO A 376 -10.55 9.81 28.70
C PRO A 376 -10.70 9.09 27.37
N ILE A 377 -11.19 7.85 27.41
CA ILE A 377 -11.49 7.09 26.19
C ILE A 377 -12.82 7.56 25.60
N THR A 378 -12.82 7.73 24.28
CA THR A 378 -13.98 8.07 23.45
C THR A 378 -14.26 6.93 22.47
N GLU A 379 -15.45 6.90 21.85
CA GLU A 379 -15.71 5.92 20.78
C GLU A 379 -14.70 6.04 19.63
N ARG A 380 -14.29 7.26 19.26
CA ARG A 380 -13.21 7.51 18.28
C ARG A 380 -11.91 6.78 18.66
N HIS A 381 -11.57 6.67 19.95
CA HIS A 381 -10.38 5.93 20.41
C HIS A 381 -10.57 4.42 20.26
N LYS A 382 -11.76 3.88 20.58
CA LYS A 382 -12.09 2.46 20.37
C LYS A 382 -12.07 2.10 18.88
N ASP A 383 -12.65 2.94 18.02
CA ASP A 383 -12.63 2.78 16.57
C ASP A 383 -11.20 2.77 16.00
N LEU A 384 -10.35 3.73 16.43
CA LEU A 384 -8.93 3.78 16.04
C LEU A 384 -8.18 2.48 16.37
N TRP A 385 -8.44 1.90 17.55
CA TRP A 385 -7.83 0.63 17.95
C TRP A 385 -8.39 -0.55 17.16
N ARG A 386 -9.72 -0.73 17.16
CA ARG A 386 -10.42 -1.83 16.49
C ARG A 386 -10.05 -1.93 15.01
N GLU A 387 -10.19 -0.83 14.26
CA GLU A 387 -9.92 -0.80 12.83
C GLU A 387 -8.45 -1.15 12.52
N LEU A 388 -7.50 -0.67 13.33
CA LEU A 388 -6.09 -0.97 13.14
C LEU A 388 -5.79 -2.45 13.38
N ILE A 389 -6.30 -3.03 14.47
CA ILE A 389 -6.10 -4.44 14.83
C ILE A 389 -6.76 -5.36 13.79
N GLN A 390 -7.98 -5.05 13.35
CA GLN A 390 -8.67 -5.82 12.29
C GLN A 390 -7.93 -5.70 10.94
N ASN A 391 -7.36 -4.54 10.60
CA ASN A 391 -6.52 -4.39 9.41
C ASN A 391 -5.25 -5.26 9.47
N TYR A 392 -4.66 -5.41 10.65
CA TYR A 392 -3.53 -6.32 10.90
C TYR A 392 -3.92 -7.78 10.71
N GLN A 393 -4.99 -8.22 11.38
CA GLN A 393 -5.48 -9.60 11.32
C GLN A 393 -5.85 -10.00 9.87
N GLU A 394 -6.73 -9.23 9.20
CA GLU A 394 -7.22 -9.59 7.86
C GLU A 394 -6.10 -9.60 6.80
N THR A 395 -5.07 -8.74 6.92
CA THR A 395 -3.93 -8.79 5.98
C THR A 395 -3.10 -10.07 6.12
N HIS A 396 -3.10 -10.71 7.30
CA HIS A 396 -2.28 -11.90 7.59
C HIS A 396 -3.08 -13.18 7.77
N LYS A 397 -4.40 -13.12 7.66
CA LYS A 397 -5.33 -14.25 7.78
C LYS A 397 -4.93 -15.48 6.95
N ARG A 398 -4.62 -15.29 5.66
CA ARG A 398 -4.13 -16.37 4.77
C ARG A 398 -2.78 -16.94 5.23
N ASP A 399 -1.86 -16.09 5.72
CA ASP A 399 -0.57 -16.54 6.26
C ASP A 399 -0.75 -17.41 7.51
N LEU A 400 -1.71 -17.04 8.38
CA LEU A 400 -2.05 -17.78 9.60
C LEU A 400 -2.74 -19.11 9.29
N GLU A 401 -3.70 -19.13 8.36
CA GLU A 401 -4.34 -20.36 7.87
C GLU A 401 -3.31 -21.33 7.28
N LEU A 402 -2.35 -20.82 6.48
CA LEU A 402 -1.25 -21.62 5.93
C LEU A 402 -0.30 -22.16 7.01
N ARG A 403 -0.05 -21.42 8.10
CA ARG A 403 0.69 -21.94 9.27
C ARG A 403 -0.09 -23.05 9.96
N ARG A 404 -1.38 -22.85 10.22
CA ARG A 404 -2.26 -23.83 10.87
C ARG A 404 -2.34 -25.14 10.08
N LYS A 405 -2.55 -25.07 8.76
CA LYS A 405 -2.51 -26.24 7.85
C LYS A 405 -1.18 -27.01 7.90
N LYS A 406 -0.07 -26.33 8.24
CA LYS A 406 1.29 -26.92 8.34
C LYS A 406 1.69 -27.27 9.79
N GLY A 407 0.75 -27.27 10.74
CA GLY A 407 1.02 -27.58 12.15
C GLY A 407 1.93 -26.59 12.87
N ARG A 408 1.94 -25.32 12.44
CA ARG A 408 2.84 -24.26 12.97
C ARG A 408 2.04 -23.22 13.72
N GLN A 409 2.61 -22.72 14.81
CA GLN A 409 1.97 -21.68 15.61
C GLN A 409 2.19 -20.28 15.02
N PRO A 410 1.30 -19.31 15.26
CA PRO A 410 1.48 -17.92 14.83
C PRO A 410 2.78 -17.30 15.34
N GLN A 411 3.14 -17.54 16.59
CA GLN A 411 4.37 -17.03 17.22
C GLN A 411 5.66 -17.74 16.81
N ASP A 412 5.61 -18.89 16.10
CA ASP A 412 6.81 -19.64 15.68
C ASP A 412 7.77 -18.73 14.86
N TYR A 413 9.03 -18.61 15.31
CA TYR A 413 10.11 -18.00 14.54
C TYR A 413 10.68 -19.02 13.55
N LEU A 414 10.37 -18.83 12.26
CA LEU A 414 10.76 -19.70 11.15
C LEU A 414 11.89 -19.10 10.29
N GLY A 415 12.39 -17.91 10.64
CA GLY A 415 13.52 -17.25 9.99
C GLY A 415 13.36 -15.73 9.85
N ASP A 416 14.40 -15.09 9.28
CA ASP A 416 14.62 -13.64 9.36
C ASP A 416 13.88 -12.81 8.29
N LYS A 417 13.23 -13.49 7.33
CA LYS A 417 12.45 -12.84 6.26
C LYS A 417 11.03 -12.49 6.76
N PRO A 418 10.40 -11.41 6.24
CA PRO A 418 8.98 -11.14 6.50
C PRO A 418 8.10 -12.37 6.24
N GLY A 419 7.10 -12.60 7.10
CA GLY A 419 6.25 -13.80 7.09
C GLY A 419 6.91 -15.06 7.67
N LYS A 420 8.24 -15.08 7.87
CA LYS A 420 8.97 -16.15 8.57
C LYS A 420 9.30 -15.79 10.03
N THR A 421 9.32 -14.52 10.40
CA THR A 421 9.36 -14.12 11.82
C THR A 421 8.12 -14.64 12.58
N GLY A 422 8.11 -14.62 13.91
CA GLY A 422 6.86 -14.86 14.64
C GLY A 422 5.84 -13.77 14.31
N TRP A 423 4.55 -14.05 14.44
CA TRP A 423 3.52 -13.00 14.39
C TRP A 423 3.37 -12.32 15.75
N SER A 424 2.85 -11.09 15.76
CA SER A 424 2.52 -10.40 17.02
C SER A 424 1.22 -10.95 17.59
N ARG A 425 1.03 -10.90 18.92
CA ARG A 425 -0.25 -11.26 19.58
C ARG A 425 -1.46 -10.58 18.93
N HIS A 426 -1.27 -9.35 18.45
CA HIS A 426 -2.28 -8.52 17.79
C HIS A 426 -2.68 -8.97 16.37
N ILE A 427 -1.89 -9.84 15.74
CA ILE A 427 -2.19 -10.42 14.43
C ILE A 427 -2.93 -11.76 14.60
N ASP A 428 -2.68 -12.47 15.70
CA ASP A 428 -3.34 -13.73 16.02
C ASP A 428 -4.71 -13.48 16.69
N GLY A 429 -5.77 -13.48 15.88
CA GLY A 429 -7.16 -13.32 16.35
C GLY A 429 -7.69 -14.45 17.25
N THR A 430 -6.88 -15.47 17.57
CA THR A 430 -7.23 -16.48 18.59
C THR A 430 -6.77 -16.09 20.00
N VAL A 431 -5.82 -15.15 20.12
CA VAL A 431 -5.40 -14.61 21.41
C VAL A 431 -6.51 -13.75 21.99
N LYS A 432 -6.73 -13.88 23.30
CA LYS A 432 -7.59 -13.01 24.10
C LYS A 432 -6.77 -12.37 25.21
N ASP A 433 -7.19 -11.17 25.63
CA ASP A 433 -6.70 -10.58 26.88
C ASP A 433 -7.58 -11.10 28.01
N VAL A 434 -6.92 -11.61 29.07
CA VAL A 434 -7.58 -12.17 30.25
C VAL A 434 -7.30 -11.23 31.40
N VAL A 435 -8.35 -10.64 31.97
CA VAL A 435 -8.25 -9.62 33.01
C VAL A 435 -9.05 -10.09 34.23
N GLU A 436 -8.41 -10.04 35.39
CA GLU A 436 -9.09 -10.24 36.67
C GLU A 436 -9.76 -8.93 37.10
N VAL A 437 -11.09 -8.95 37.23
CA VAL A 437 -11.90 -7.77 37.57
C VAL A 437 -12.45 -7.92 38.98
N ALA A 438 -12.23 -6.92 39.83
CA ALA A 438 -12.79 -6.90 41.18
C ALA A 438 -14.31 -6.72 41.14
N VAL A 439 -15.03 -7.63 41.81
CA VAL A 439 -16.49 -7.62 41.95
C VAL A 439 -16.84 -7.33 43.41
N ARG A 440 -17.73 -6.35 43.65
CA ARG A 440 -18.32 -6.16 44.99
C ARG A 440 -19.44 -7.17 45.17
N THR A 441 -19.39 -7.96 46.25
CA THR A 441 -20.49 -8.80 46.71
C THR A 441 -21.03 -8.26 48.03
N GLU A 442 -22.24 -8.66 48.42
CA GLU A 442 -22.88 -8.25 49.68
C GLU A 442 -22.06 -8.66 50.93
N THR A 443 -21.17 -9.65 50.77
CA THR A 443 -20.32 -10.21 51.82
C THR A 443 -18.83 -9.87 51.68
N GLY A 444 -18.40 -9.08 50.67
CA GLY A 444 -17.00 -8.67 50.55
C GLY A 444 -16.52 -8.24 49.15
N ARG A 445 -15.21 -8.33 48.93
CA ARG A 445 -14.58 -8.24 47.60
C ARG A 445 -14.37 -9.65 47.07
N SER A 446 -14.90 -9.92 45.88
CA SER A 446 -14.58 -11.09 45.07
C SER A 446 -13.85 -10.66 43.80
N SER A 447 -13.35 -11.59 43.00
CA SER A 447 -12.80 -11.32 41.67
C SER A 447 -13.42 -12.25 40.64
N ARG A 448 -13.50 -11.77 39.39
CA ARG A 448 -14.00 -12.53 38.25
C ARG A 448 -13.07 -12.36 37.07
N ILE A 449 -12.68 -13.48 36.48
CA ILE A 449 -11.93 -13.52 35.22
C ILE A 449 -12.86 -13.09 34.08
N LYS A 450 -12.40 -12.15 33.26
CA LYS A 450 -13.08 -11.71 32.04
C LYS A 450 -12.12 -11.76 30.85
N GLU A 451 -12.60 -12.34 29.75
CA GLU A 451 -11.88 -12.38 28.48
C GLU A 451 -12.34 -11.23 27.57
N TYR A 452 -11.40 -10.64 26.86
CA TYR A 452 -11.61 -9.61 25.84
C TYR A 452 -10.93 -10.01 24.52
N LYS A 453 -11.46 -9.56 23.38
CA LYS A 453 -10.76 -9.69 22.10
C LYS A 453 -9.67 -8.63 22.03
N ILE A 454 -8.56 -8.92 21.33
CA ILE A 454 -7.45 -7.96 21.17
C ILE A 454 -7.87 -6.68 20.40
N GLU A 455 -8.94 -6.75 19.61
CA GLU A 455 -9.52 -5.57 18.92
C GLU A 455 -10.45 -4.72 19.81
N ASP A 456 -10.81 -5.19 21.01
CA ASP A 456 -11.51 -4.39 22.00
C ASP A 456 -10.50 -3.50 22.74
N LEU A 457 -10.80 -2.20 22.90
CA LEU A 457 -10.00 -1.32 23.77
C LEU A 457 -10.61 -1.34 25.17
N HIS A 458 -9.98 -2.07 26.10
CA HIS A 458 -10.54 -2.39 27.42
C HIS A 458 -9.55 -2.09 28.57
N GLU A 459 -10.01 -2.13 29.81
CA GLU A 459 -9.12 -1.98 30.98
C GLU A 459 -7.99 -3.01 30.97
N GLY A 460 -6.75 -2.54 31.11
CA GLY A 460 -5.53 -3.34 31.02
C GLY A 460 -4.86 -3.35 29.66
N THR A 461 -5.53 -2.94 28.55
CA THR A 461 -4.89 -2.91 27.22
C THR A 461 -3.64 -2.03 27.23
N LEU A 462 -2.52 -2.58 26.75
CA LEU A 462 -1.24 -1.89 26.61
C LEU A 462 -1.01 -1.46 25.14
N CYS A 463 -0.87 -0.16 24.90
CA CYS A 463 -0.67 0.41 23.57
C CYS A 463 0.38 1.52 23.57
N TYR A 464 0.68 2.09 22.41
CA TYR A 464 1.35 3.38 22.31
C TYR A 464 0.39 4.41 21.69
N VAL A 465 0.54 5.65 22.09
CA VAL A 465 -0.27 6.81 21.71
C VAL A 465 0.59 7.78 20.91
N GLU A 466 0.12 8.17 19.73
CA GLU A 466 0.61 9.37 19.06
C GLU A 466 -0.40 10.50 19.31
N LEU A 467 0.08 11.66 19.78
CA LEU A 467 -0.73 12.86 19.95
C LEU A 467 -0.70 13.72 18.69
N VAL A 468 -1.73 14.54 18.48
CA VAL A 468 -1.74 15.57 17.43
C VAL A 468 -0.62 16.60 17.73
N PRO A 469 0.17 17.06 16.74
CA PRO A 469 1.20 18.07 16.97
C PRO A 469 0.66 19.32 17.67
N ASN A 470 1.37 19.80 18.69
CA ASN A 470 0.97 20.91 19.57
C ASN A 470 -0.31 20.69 20.41
N SER A 471 -0.89 19.48 20.39
CA SER A 471 -1.97 19.09 21.31
C SER A 471 -1.42 18.17 22.39
N GLU A 472 -1.76 18.45 23.64
CA GLU A 472 -1.43 17.54 24.73
C GLU A 472 -2.47 16.41 24.86
N THR A 473 -3.74 16.67 24.55
CA THR A 473 -4.87 15.77 24.87
C THR A 473 -5.48 15.05 23.67
N GLU A 474 -5.27 15.52 22.44
CA GLU A 474 -5.87 14.87 21.27
C GLU A 474 -5.02 13.71 20.75
N VAL A 475 -5.61 12.52 20.73
CA VAL A 475 -5.00 11.31 20.18
C VAL A 475 -5.11 11.28 18.65
N ALA A 476 -3.96 11.30 17.99
CA ALA A 476 -3.83 11.08 16.55
C ALA A 476 -3.87 9.59 16.18
N ALA A 477 -3.26 8.71 16.98
CA ALA A 477 -3.28 7.27 16.74
C ALA A 477 -3.08 6.45 18.03
N LEU A 478 -3.69 5.26 18.07
CA LEU A 478 -3.36 4.19 19.00
C LEU A 478 -2.70 3.05 18.21
N ILE A 479 -1.54 2.58 18.65
CA ILE A 479 -0.77 1.55 17.93
C ILE A 479 -0.27 0.44 18.88
N PRO A 480 -0.27 -0.84 18.47
CA PRO A 480 0.12 -1.95 19.36
C PRO A 480 1.65 -2.15 19.49
N VAL A 481 2.44 -1.58 18.59
CA VAL A 481 3.91 -1.75 18.51
C VAL A 481 4.57 -0.46 17.99
N THR A 482 5.84 -0.22 18.33
CA THR A 482 6.57 1.00 17.89
C THR A 482 6.92 1.04 16.41
N ILE A 483 6.83 -0.08 15.69
CA ILE A 483 7.01 -0.15 14.23
C ILE A 483 5.70 -0.68 13.65
N SER A 484 4.69 0.18 13.61
CA SER A 484 3.32 -0.19 13.28
C SER A 484 2.91 0.17 11.85
N ARG A 485 1.69 -0.25 11.49
CA ARG A 485 0.86 0.48 10.55
C ARG A 485 0.17 1.64 11.26
N ARG A 486 -0.18 2.66 10.49
CA ARG A 486 -1.01 3.79 10.93
C ARG A 486 -2.26 3.85 10.05
N LEU A 487 -3.41 4.16 10.63
CA LEU A 487 -4.63 4.40 9.86
C LEU A 487 -4.49 5.69 9.04
N TYR A 488 -5.07 5.73 7.85
CA TYR A 488 -5.31 6.98 7.15
C TYR A 488 -6.38 7.82 7.89
N ALA A 489 -6.43 9.12 7.60
CA ALA A 489 -7.28 10.05 8.34
C ALA A 489 -8.79 9.74 8.19
N VAL A 490 -9.20 9.31 7.00
CA VAL A 490 -10.58 8.89 6.69
C VAL A 490 -10.61 7.58 5.89
N SER A 491 -11.77 6.95 5.84
CA SER A 491 -11.98 5.70 5.10
C SER A 491 -12.20 5.95 3.59
N PRO A 492 -12.08 4.92 2.74
CA PRO A 492 -12.42 5.06 1.32
C PRO A 492 -13.88 5.46 1.07
N ASP A 493 -14.83 5.04 1.92
CA ASP A 493 -16.26 5.43 1.82
C ASP A 493 -16.48 6.92 2.05
N ALA A 494 -15.75 7.52 2.99
CA ALA A 494 -15.78 8.95 3.26
C ALA A 494 -15.26 9.82 2.08
N LEU A 495 -14.54 9.24 1.11
CA LEU A 495 -14.09 9.93 -0.10
C LEU A 495 -15.00 9.70 -1.32
N LEU A 496 -16.05 8.87 -1.20
CA LEU A 496 -17.02 8.67 -2.27
C LEU A 496 -18.23 9.59 -2.05
N PRO A 497 -18.55 10.51 -2.98
CA PRO A 497 -19.75 11.34 -2.90
C PRO A 497 -21.03 10.50 -2.79
N ASP A 498 -22.02 10.94 -2.00
CA ASP A 498 -23.29 10.23 -1.83
C ASP A 498 -24.11 10.11 -3.13
N SER A 499 -23.83 10.99 -4.10
CA SER A 499 -24.37 10.87 -5.46
C SER A 499 -23.87 9.62 -6.19
N LEU A 500 -22.70 9.08 -5.83
CA LEU A 500 -22.09 7.89 -6.45
C LEU A 500 -22.23 6.62 -5.61
N LYS A 501 -22.63 6.71 -4.33
CA LYS A 501 -22.90 5.53 -3.48
C LYS A 501 -24.05 4.68 -4.04
N PRO A 502 -24.10 3.36 -3.78
CA PRO A 502 -25.16 2.47 -4.28
C PRO A 502 -26.56 2.98 -3.95
N ALA A 503 -27.48 2.97 -4.92
CA ALA A 503 -28.84 3.47 -4.74
C ALA A 503 -29.60 2.67 -3.65
N GLN A 504 -30.32 3.38 -2.78
CA GLN A 504 -31.14 2.83 -1.70
C GLN A 504 -32.65 2.97 -1.97
N THR A 505 -33.05 3.87 -2.87
CA THR A 505 -34.46 4.17 -3.21
C THR A 505 -34.65 4.27 -4.72
N TYR A 506 -35.91 4.19 -5.18
CA TYR A 506 -36.24 4.36 -6.61
C TYR A 506 -35.81 5.73 -7.17
N ALA A 507 -35.91 6.80 -6.37
CA ALA A 507 -35.46 8.13 -6.76
C ALA A 507 -33.95 8.25 -7.00
N GLN A 508 -33.17 7.32 -6.45
CA GLN A 508 -31.72 7.26 -6.60
C GLN A 508 -31.27 6.39 -7.78
N LEU A 509 -32.17 5.75 -8.54
CA LEU A 509 -31.75 4.90 -9.65
C LEU A 509 -31.10 5.73 -10.75
N SER A 510 -29.80 5.49 -10.94
CA SER A 510 -29.01 6.12 -11.98
C SER A 510 -29.29 5.47 -13.35
N PRO A 511 -28.81 6.04 -14.48
CA PRO A 511 -29.03 5.45 -15.80
C PRO A 511 -28.63 3.97 -15.89
N ALA A 512 -27.50 3.59 -15.29
CA ALA A 512 -27.07 2.19 -15.25
C ALA A 512 -28.03 1.27 -14.47
N ASP A 513 -28.62 1.76 -13.38
CA ASP A 513 -29.60 0.99 -12.61
C ASP A 513 -30.90 0.78 -13.40
N ARG A 514 -31.34 1.79 -14.15
CA ARG A 514 -32.53 1.71 -15.02
C ARG A 514 -32.31 0.77 -16.21
N VAL A 515 -31.14 0.82 -16.84
CA VAL A 515 -30.80 -0.04 -18.00
C VAL A 515 -30.53 -1.49 -17.57
N PHE A 516 -29.67 -1.72 -16.58
CA PHE A 516 -29.21 -3.07 -16.22
C PHE A 516 -30.02 -3.72 -15.10
N GLY A 517 -30.84 -2.96 -14.37
CA GLY A 517 -31.65 -3.39 -13.24
C GLY A 517 -30.96 -3.11 -11.89
N TRP A 518 -31.73 -3.10 -10.81
CA TRP A 518 -31.25 -2.82 -9.46
C TRP A 518 -31.96 -3.71 -8.44
N VAL A 519 -31.27 -4.01 -7.34
CA VAL A 519 -31.81 -4.68 -6.16
C VAL A 519 -31.26 -3.95 -4.94
N ASN A 520 -32.13 -3.62 -3.99
CA ASN A 520 -31.73 -2.97 -2.75
C ASN A 520 -30.84 -3.92 -1.93
N GLN A 521 -29.58 -3.55 -1.70
CA GLN A 521 -28.63 -4.36 -0.92
C GLN A 521 -28.89 -4.31 0.59
N LYS A 522 -29.69 -3.35 1.07
CA LYS A 522 -29.90 -3.08 2.51
C LYS A 522 -31.38 -3.06 2.93
N GLY A 523 -32.28 -3.55 2.09
CA GLY A 523 -33.71 -3.51 2.36
C GLY A 523 -34.53 -4.14 1.24
N GLN A 524 -35.82 -3.79 1.21
CA GLN A 524 -36.73 -4.23 0.15
C GLN A 524 -36.64 -3.30 -1.07
N GLY A 525 -37.01 -3.82 -2.24
CA GLY A 525 -37.05 -3.08 -3.50
C GLY A 525 -36.15 -3.69 -4.57
N ALA A 526 -36.68 -3.74 -5.79
CA ALA A 526 -35.93 -4.13 -6.98
C ALA A 526 -36.52 -3.41 -8.20
N TYR A 527 -35.68 -3.15 -9.19
CA TYR A 527 -36.08 -2.57 -10.46
C TYR A 527 -35.60 -3.47 -11.60
N ARG A 528 -36.51 -3.86 -12.48
CA ARG A 528 -36.20 -4.72 -13.63
C ARG A 528 -35.44 -3.90 -14.67
N GLY A 529 -34.27 -4.38 -15.09
CA GLY A 529 -33.50 -3.71 -16.15
C GLY A 529 -34.21 -3.74 -17.50
N ASN A 530 -34.10 -2.63 -18.23
CA ASN A 530 -34.59 -2.52 -19.61
C ASN A 530 -33.81 -3.40 -20.60
N LEU A 531 -32.56 -3.77 -20.27
CA LEU A 531 -31.68 -4.58 -21.12
C LEU A 531 -31.53 -6.03 -20.62
N ARG A 532 -31.57 -6.97 -21.57
CA ARG A 532 -31.27 -8.40 -21.37
C ARG A 532 -30.13 -8.81 -22.32
N ILE A 533 -29.52 -9.95 -22.07
CA ILE A 533 -28.57 -10.58 -23.00
C ILE A 533 -29.08 -12.00 -23.19
N GLY A 534 -29.35 -12.38 -24.44
CA GLY A 534 -29.78 -13.73 -24.81
C GLY A 534 -28.65 -14.77 -24.71
N PRO A 535 -28.93 -16.03 -25.06
CA PRO A 535 -27.91 -17.07 -25.15
C PRO A 535 -26.80 -16.68 -26.13
N VAL A 536 -25.54 -16.78 -25.70
CA VAL A 536 -24.36 -16.51 -26.53
C VAL A 536 -23.91 -17.81 -27.18
N ARG A 537 -23.67 -17.79 -28.49
CA ARG A 537 -23.21 -18.95 -29.28
C ARG A 537 -21.87 -18.66 -29.95
N CYS A 538 -20.93 -19.58 -29.86
CA CYS A 538 -19.66 -19.50 -30.60
C CYS A 538 -19.86 -20.00 -32.05
N LEU A 539 -19.63 -19.12 -33.02
CA LEU A 539 -19.81 -19.43 -34.44
C LEU A 539 -18.59 -20.14 -35.04
N SER A 540 -17.37 -19.74 -34.63
CA SER A 540 -16.13 -20.29 -35.18
C SER A 540 -16.01 -21.81 -35.00
N PRO A 541 -15.41 -22.54 -35.96
CA PRO A 541 -15.26 -24.00 -35.90
C PRO A 541 -14.11 -24.46 -35.01
N ASP A 542 -12.98 -23.74 -35.02
CA ASP A 542 -11.80 -23.99 -34.17
C ASP A 542 -11.49 -22.75 -33.30
N PRO A 543 -12.25 -22.53 -32.21
CA PRO A 543 -12.17 -21.31 -31.40
C PRO A 543 -11.13 -21.37 -30.26
N LEU A 544 -10.50 -22.52 -29.99
CA LEU A 544 -9.67 -22.73 -28.80
C LEU A 544 -8.21 -23.04 -29.15
N LEU A 545 -7.28 -22.43 -28.42
CA LEU A 545 -5.88 -22.86 -28.37
C LEU A 545 -5.65 -23.56 -27.03
N TYR A 546 -5.17 -24.80 -27.08
CA TYR A 546 -4.86 -25.61 -25.90
C TYR A 546 -3.37 -25.53 -25.56
N PHE A 547 -3.06 -25.75 -24.28
CA PHE A 547 -1.70 -25.74 -23.72
C PHE A 547 -1.43 -27.07 -23.01
N GLU A 548 -0.19 -27.54 -23.12
CA GLU A 548 0.26 -28.82 -22.58
C GLU A 548 0.25 -28.88 -21.04
N ASP A 549 0.22 -30.10 -20.51
CA ASP A 549 0.39 -30.51 -19.11
C ASP A 549 -0.35 -29.66 -18.05
N LEU A 550 0.33 -28.61 -17.61
CA LEU A 550 -0.01 -27.75 -16.48
C LEU A 550 -0.55 -26.39 -16.91
N GLY A 551 -0.65 -26.15 -18.22
CA GLY A 551 -1.18 -24.93 -18.80
C GLY A 551 -0.26 -23.71 -18.68
N LEU A 552 -0.59 -22.67 -19.45
CA LEU A 552 0.16 -21.42 -19.56
C LEU A 552 0.12 -20.61 -18.24
N PRO A 553 1.24 -20.40 -17.53
CA PRO A 553 1.27 -19.69 -16.25
C PRO A 553 1.18 -18.18 -16.50
N LEU A 554 0.03 -17.58 -16.24
CA LEU A 554 -0.20 -16.16 -16.52
C LEU A 554 0.53 -15.26 -15.51
N ALA A 555 0.95 -14.07 -15.95
CA ALA A 555 1.37 -13.01 -15.04
C ALA A 555 0.14 -12.27 -14.45
N ILE A 556 0.10 -12.05 -13.13
CA ILE A 556 -0.93 -11.21 -12.52
C ILE A 556 -0.50 -9.74 -12.58
N LEU A 557 -1.07 -9.01 -13.54
CA LEU A 557 -0.81 -7.57 -13.76
C LEU A 557 -1.18 -6.66 -12.58
N GLY A 558 -1.99 -7.13 -11.63
CA GLY A 558 -2.14 -6.45 -10.33
C GLY A 558 -3.44 -6.72 -9.60
N GLN A 559 -3.33 -7.39 -8.46
CA GLN A 559 -4.40 -7.49 -7.47
C GLN A 559 -4.74 -6.09 -6.90
N PRO A 560 -6.03 -5.76 -6.64
CA PRO A 560 -6.39 -4.55 -5.91
C PRO A 560 -5.74 -4.54 -4.52
N LYS A 561 -5.06 -3.44 -4.19
CA LYS A 561 -4.38 -3.22 -2.90
C LYS A 561 -4.65 -1.77 -2.44
N PRO A 562 -5.85 -1.47 -1.92
CA PRO A 562 -6.27 -0.09 -1.64
C PRO A 562 -5.44 0.58 -0.54
N GLN A 563 -4.68 -0.19 0.27
CA GLN A 563 -3.66 0.35 1.18
C GLN A 563 -2.50 1.05 0.45
N GLN A 564 -2.35 0.86 -0.87
CA GLN A 564 -1.46 1.65 -1.72
C GLN A 564 -2.19 2.89 -2.24
N ALA A 565 -2.56 3.79 -1.31
CA ALA A 565 -3.47 4.92 -1.54
C ALA A 565 -3.15 5.76 -2.80
N ARG A 566 -1.87 5.95 -3.15
CA ARG A 566 -1.41 6.66 -4.35
C ARG A 566 -2.11 6.21 -5.66
N PHE A 567 -2.51 4.95 -5.79
CA PHE A 567 -3.23 4.46 -6.97
C PHE A 567 -4.74 4.74 -6.93
N TYR A 568 -5.34 4.90 -5.76
CA TYR A 568 -6.80 4.89 -5.56
C TYR A 568 -7.36 6.23 -5.08
N VAL A 569 -6.55 7.08 -4.46
CA VAL A 569 -6.93 8.40 -3.95
C VAL A 569 -6.54 9.48 -4.95
N ALA A 570 -7.48 10.37 -5.26
CA ALA A 570 -7.31 11.48 -6.18
C ALA A 570 -6.81 12.75 -5.48
N ARG A 571 -6.31 13.74 -6.24
CA ARG A 571 -5.89 15.04 -5.67
C ARG A 571 -7.08 15.82 -5.10
N SER A 572 -8.22 15.81 -5.80
CA SER A 572 -9.50 16.38 -5.33
C SER A 572 -10.66 15.40 -5.51
N THR A 573 -11.87 15.83 -5.15
CA THR A 573 -13.14 15.12 -5.40
C THR A 573 -13.42 14.86 -6.89
N ASN A 574 -12.76 15.57 -7.82
CA ASN A 574 -12.94 15.41 -9.26
C ASN A 574 -12.17 14.22 -9.85
N GLY A 575 -11.34 13.52 -9.06
CA GLY A 575 -10.69 12.28 -9.47
C GLY A 575 -9.30 12.44 -10.12
N GLU A 576 -8.67 13.63 -10.08
CA GLU A 576 -7.36 13.87 -10.69
C GLU A 576 -6.23 13.03 -10.06
N ALA A 577 -5.15 12.79 -10.80
CA ALA A 577 -3.99 12.06 -10.28
C ALA A 577 -3.30 12.83 -9.13
N GLN A 578 -2.70 12.10 -8.19
CA GLN A 578 -1.77 12.70 -7.22
C GLN A 578 -0.53 13.23 -7.93
N GLU A 579 0.08 14.26 -7.34
CA GLU A 579 1.38 14.76 -7.78
C GLU A 579 2.50 13.73 -7.56
N ASN A 580 3.58 13.87 -8.32
CA ASN A 580 4.78 13.06 -8.16
C ASN A 580 5.47 13.37 -6.82
N ASP A 581 6.31 12.44 -6.37
CA ASP A 581 7.23 12.59 -5.22
C ASP A 581 6.63 12.89 -3.82
N ILE A 582 5.31 13.08 -3.68
CA ILE A 582 4.66 13.17 -2.37
C ILE A 582 4.80 11.87 -1.56
N SER A 583 4.84 11.99 -0.23
CA SER A 583 4.97 10.82 0.67
C SER A 583 3.71 9.92 0.66
N LYS A 584 3.85 8.67 1.15
CA LYS A 584 2.72 7.73 1.29
C LYS A 584 1.61 8.23 2.22
N GLU A 585 1.97 9.07 3.19
CA GLU A 585 1.04 9.73 4.12
C GLU A 585 0.29 10.84 3.40
N GLN A 586 0.98 11.71 2.65
CA GLN A 586 0.35 12.77 1.84
C GLN A 586 -0.52 12.23 0.70
N ALA A 587 -0.12 11.13 0.06
CA ALA A 587 -0.93 10.41 -0.93
C ALA A 587 -2.10 9.60 -0.31
N GLY A 588 -2.27 9.67 1.01
CA GLY A 588 -3.27 8.93 1.78
C GLY A 588 -4.70 9.45 1.64
N TYR A 589 -5.62 8.75 2.29
CA TYR A 589 -7.04 9.13 2.35
C TYR A 589 -7.21 10.31 3.34
N TRP A 590 -7.55 11.49 2.82
CA TRP A 590 -7.72 12.75 3.56
C TRP A 590 -9.04 13.43 3.20
N PRO A 591 -9.73 14.15 4.12
CA PRO A 591 -11.07 14.70 3.90
C PRO A 591 -11.26 15.60 2.67
N HIS A 592 -10.20 16.28 2.21
CA HIS A 592 -10.23 17.19 1.05
C HIS A 592 -9.95 16.50 -0.29
N LYS A 593 -9.80 15.18 -0.31
CA LYS A 593 -9.47 14.38 -1.50
C LYS A 593 -10.68 13.59 -2.01
N GLY A 594 -10.53 12.98 -3.17
CA GLY A 594 -11.52 12.05 -3.73
C GLY A 594 -10.93 10.67 -4.00
N LEU A 595 -11.69 9.82 -4.67
CA LEU A 595 -11.20 8.57 -5.26
C LEU A 595 -10.84 8.79 -6.73
N ARG A 596 -9.86 8.03 -7.25
CA ARG A 596 -9.45 8.06 -8.67
C ARG A 596 -10.56 7.59 -9.63
N GLY A 597 -11.61 6.98 -9.13
CA GLY A 597 -12.78 6.55 -9.88
C GLY A 597 -12.74 5.07 -10.28
N ARG A 598 -13.26 4.75 -11.47
CA ARG A 598 -13.45 3.39 -11.95
C ARG A 598 -12.19 2.85 -12.61
N LYS A 599 -11.66 1.75 -12.06
CA LYS A 599 -10.49 1.05 -12.60
C LYS A 599 -10.80 0.47 -13.98
N VAL A 600 -9.99 0.80 -14.98
CA VAL A 600 -10.10 0.28 -16.36
C VAL A 600 -8.78 -0.31 -16.82
N TYR A 601 -8.84 -1.41 -17.55
CA TYR A 601 -7.69 -1.98 -18.22
C TYR A 601 -7.74 -1.55 -19.69
N PRO A 602 -6.76 -0.78 -20.21
CA PRO A 602 -6.74 -0.41 -21.62
C PRO A 602 -6.60 -1.67 -22.48
N HIS A 603 -7.16 -1.62 -23.69
CA HIS A 603 -6.98 -2.71 -24.65
C HIS A 603 -5.54 -2.72 -25.18
N HIS A 604 -5.01 -3.89 -25.53
CA HIS A 604 -3.68 -4.04 -26.10
C HIS A 604 -3.68 -3.58 -27.57
N ALA A 605 -3.62 -2.27 -27.78
CA ALA A 605 -3.49 -1.64 -29.09
C ALA A 605 -2.05 -1.76 -29.63
N GLY A 606 -1.89 -1.76 -30.96
CA GLY A 606 -0.58 -1.64 -31.60
C GLY A 606 0.38 -2.81 -31.37
N LEU A 607 -0.11 -3.98 -30.93
CA LEU A 607 0.73 -5.15 -30.75
C LEU A 607 1.37 -5.61 -32.09
N PRO A 608 2.62 -6.10 -32.07
CA PRO A 608 3.27 -6.62 -33.27
C PRO A 608 2.52 -7.82 -33.86
N GLN A 609 2.65 -8.01 -35.17
CA GLN A 609 2.15 -9.22 -35.83
C GLN A 609 2.75 -10.47 -35.16
N GLY A 610 1.92 -11.49 -34.93
CA GLY A 610 2.32 -12.73 -34.26
C GLY A 610 2.62 -12.62 -32.77
N HIS A 611 2.24 -11.53 -32.08
CA HIS A 611 2.46 -11.38 -30.63
C HIS A 611 1.88 -12.54 -29.79
N TRP A 612 0.78 -13.14 -30.25
CA TRP A 612 0.08 -14.25 -29.57
C TRP A 612 0.49 -15.64 -30.09
N ASP A 613 1.36 -15.70 -31.11
CA ASP A 613 1.85 -16.95 -31.68
C ASP A 613 2.86 -17.60 -30.72
N ASN A 614 2.87 -18.94 -30.72
CA ASN A 614 3.74 -19.76 -29.87
C ASN A 614 3.78 -19.29 -28.40
N PRO A 615 2.64 -19.14 -27.70
CA PRO A 615 2.58 -18.45 -26.42
C PRO A 615 3.34 -19.16 -25.28
N GLN A 616 3.70 -20.45 -25.43
CA GLN A 616 4.57 -21.18 -24.51
C GLN A 616 6.08 -20.92 -24.74
N GLN A 617 6.48 -20.33 -25.88
CA GLN A 617 7.85 -19.91 -26.14
C GLN A 617 8.26 -18.84 -25.14
N GLU A 618 9.48 -18.93 -24.59
CA GLU A 618 9.98 -17.98 -23.61
C GLU A 618 10.50 -16.71 -24.29
N ARG A 619 9.65 -15.67 -24.32
CA ARG A 619 9.91 -14.35 -24.89
C ARG A 619 9.75 -13.21 -23.87
N THR A 620 9.62 -13.50 -22.57
CA THR A 620 9.24 -12.50 -21.54
C THR A 620 10.28 -11.42 -21.32
N GLN A 621 11.55 -11.69 -21.65
CA GLN A 621 12.69 -10.76 -21.56
C GLN A 621 13.25 -10.39 -22.94
N GLN A 622 12.44 -10.49 -23.99
CA GLN A 622 12.79 -10.14 -25.37
C GLN A 622 11.81 -9.10 -25.89
N SER A 623 12.30 -7.91 -26.22
CA SER A 623 11.49 -6.84 -26.81
C SER A 623 11.22 -7.13 -28.28
N ASN A 624 9.96 -7.03 -28.69
CA ASN A 624 9.54 -6.98 -30.10
C ASN A 624 8.82 -5.63 -30.32
N GLN A 625 9.46 -4.69 -31.03
CA GLN A 625 8.95 -3.33 -31.25
C GLN A 625 8.54 -2.60 -29.95
N GLY A 626 9.25 -2.85 -28.84
CA GLY A 626 8.94 -2.27 -27.52
C GLY A 626 8.00 -3.12 -26.65
N PHE A 627 7.37 -4.16 -27.22
CA PHE A 627 6.45 -5.04 -26.50
C PHE A 627 7.13 -6.33 -26.02
N PHE A 628 6.82 -6.72 -24.79
CA PHE A 628 7.26 -7.98 -24.19
C PHE A 628 6.09 -8.97 -24.10
N GLN A 629 6.38 -10.23 -23.76
CA GLN A 629 5.36 -11.26 -23.53
C GLN A 629 4.72 -11.13 -22.12
N GLU A 630 4.17 -9.96 -21.82
CA GLU A 630 3.73 -9.56 -20.46
C GLU A 630 2.65 -10.46 -19.86
N TYR A 631 1.90 -11.19 -20.69
CA TYR A 631 0.87 -12.14 -20.25
C TYR A 631 1.46 -13.42 -19.62
N LEU A 632 2.70 -13.80 -19.95
CA LEU A 632 3.36 -14.99 -19.44
C LEU A 632 4.18 -14.64 -18.20
N ARG A 633 4.09 -15.47 -17.14
CA ARG A 633 4.94 -15.34 -15.96
C ARG A 633 6.40 -15.59 -16.38
N PRO A 634 7.33 -14.62 -16.22
CA PRO A 634 8.75 -14.87 -16.46
C PRO A 634 9.29 -15.88 -15.45
N TYR A 635 10.36 -16.60 -15.83
CA TYR A 635 11.21 -17.31 -14.88
C TYR A 635 11.85 -16.35 -13.84
N PRO A 636 12.34 -16.85 -12.70
CA PRO A 636 13.15 -16.04 -11.79
C PRO A 636 14.40 -15.47 -12.49
N PRO A 637 14.78 -14.21 -12.24
CA PRO A 637 16.01 -13.66 -12.80
C PRO A 637 17.24 -14.22 -12.09
N VAL A 638 18.35 -14.36 -12.83
CA VAL A 638 19.67 -14.65 -12.26
C VAL A 638 20.07 -13.50 -11.33
N ILE A 639 20.42 -13.83 -10.09
CA ILE A 639 20.86 -12.84 -9.10
C ILE A 639 22.40 -12.78 -9.06
N GLU A 640 22.96 -11.64 -9.42
CA GLU A 640 24.39 -11.36 -9.37
C GLU A 640 24.64 -10.16 -8.44
N ASN A 641 25.60 -10.28 -7.51
CA ASN A 641 25.92 -9.24 -6.52
C ASN A 641 24.71 -8.68 -5.71
N GLY A 642 23.65 -9.48 -5.57
CA GLY A 642 22.42 -9.13 -4.86
C GLY A 642 21.37 -8.35 -5.68
N ALA A 643 21.57 -8.22 -7.00
CA ALA A 643 20.61 -7.61 -7.93
C ALA A 643 20.26 -8.60 -9.06
N ALA A 644 19.13 -8.37 -9.74
CA ALA A 644 18.80 -9.11 -10.96
C ALA A 644 19.79 -8.73 -12.08
N LYS A 645 20.41 -9.73 -12.69
CA LYS A 645 21.39 -9.57 -13.76
C LYS A 645 20.68 -9.21 -15.06
N LEU A 646 21.10 -8.13 -15.70
CA LEU A 646 20.58 -7.72 -17.01
C LEU A 646 21.09 -8.65 -18.11
N ASN A 647 20.28 -8.86 -19.14
CA ASN A 647 20.69 -9.50 -20.40
C ASN A 647 21.73 -8.64 -21.15
N GLN A 648 22.36 -9.22 -22.19
CA GLN A 648 23.47 -8.59 -22.92
C GLN A 648 23.07 -7.25 -23.58
N ASP A 649 21.85 -7.20 -24.11
CA ASP A 649 21.23 -6.04 -24.75
C ASP A 649 20.60 -5.05 -23.74
N ARG A 650 20.58 -5.41 -22.44
CA ARG A 650 20.08 -4.60 -21.32
C ARG A 650 18.59 -4.20 -21.42
N THR A 651 17.81 -4.94 -22.20
CA THR A 651 16.36 -4.76 -22.38
C THR A 651 15.53 -5.54 -21.34
N GLY A 652 16.14 -6.51 -20.64
CA GLY A 652 15.50 -7.39 -19.69
C GLY A 652 16.53 -8.09 -18.78
N PHE A 653 16.13 -9.20 -18.16
CA PHE A 653 16.98 -9.95 -17.23
C PHE A 653 17.43 -11.30 -17.79
N ASP A 654 18.64 -11.72 -17.41
CA ASP A 654 19.05 -13.12 -17.54
C ASP A 654 18.14 -13.98 -16.66
N LEU A 655 17.61 -15.07 -17.21
CA LEU A 655 16.63 -15.94 -16.54
C LEU A 655 17.27 -17.23 -16.02
N GLN A 656 16.89 -17.66 -14.82
CA GLN A 656 17.15 -19.00 -14.32
C GLN A 656 16.22 -19.97 -15.07
N ARG A 657 16.80 -20.91 -15.82
CA ARG A 657 16.06 -21.86 -16.67
C ARG A 657 16.17 -23.29 -16.13
N ASN A 658 16.11 -23.43 -14.81
CA ASN A 658 16.13 -24.74 -14.17
C ASN A 658 14.74 -25.38 -14.28
N ALA A 659 14.70 -26.69 -14.42
CA ALA A 659 13.49 -27.39 -14.85
C ALA A 659 12.44 -27.50 -13.74
N GLU A 660 11.19 -27.31 -14.17
CA GLU A 660 9.94 -27.51 -13.42
C GLU A 660 9.61 -26.48 -12.31
N ASP A 661 8.38 -25.96 -12.40
CA ASP A 661 7.64 -25.19 -11.38
C ASP A 661 8.18 -23.84 -10.89
N GLU A 662 9.39 -23.41 -11.25
CA GLU A 662 9.89 -22.06 -10.90
C GLU A 662 9.00 -20.89 -11.39
N ARG A 663 8.09 -21.13 -12.35
CA ARG A 663 7.10 -20.17 -12.86
C ARG A 663 5.70 -20.28 -12.21
N ARG A 664 5.48 -21.20 -11.26
CA ARG A 664 4.16 -21.43 -10.63
C ARG A 664 4.24 -21.22 -9.14
N ASP A 665 3.66 -20.13 -8.66
CA ASP A 665 3.62 -19.75 -7.26
C ASP A 665 2.20 -19.36 -6.81
N ASP A 666 2.06 -19.02 -5.53
CA ASP A 666 0.77 -18.64 -4.95
C ASP A 666 0.25 -17.27 -5.44
N GLN A 667 1.09 -16.47 -6.12
CA GLN A 667 0.81 -15.16 -6.71
C GLN A 667 0.42 -15.23 -8.20
N ASN A 668 0.39 -16.40 -8.84
CA ASN A 668 0.00 -16.54 -10.24
C ASN A 668 -0.87 -17.79 -10.50
N ARG A 669 -1.43 -17.92 -11.70
CA ARG A 669 -2.39 -18.99 -12.05
C ARG A 669 -2.18 -19.46 -13.49
N SER A 670 -2.39 -20.75 -13.75
CA SER A 670 -2.31 -21.32 -15.10
C SER A 670 -3.69 -21.46 -15.75
N ILE A 671 -3.72 -21.36 -17.08
CA ILE A 671 -4.87 -21.72 -17.92
C ILE A 671 -4.52 -22.90 -18.82
N THR A 672 -5.41 -23.87 -19.04
CA THR A 672 -5.13 -25.00 -19.97
C THR A 672 -5.50 -24.70 -21.41
N SER A 673 -6.23 -23.61 -21.66
CA SER A 673 -6.56 -23.11 -23.00
C SER A 673 -7.03 -21.66 -22.93
N TRP A 674 -7.12 -20.99 -24.08
CA TRP A 674 -7.87 -19.74 -24.25
C TRP A 674 -8.68 -19.74 -25.55
N VAL A 675 -9.59 -18.78 -25.67
CA VAL A 675 -10.26 -18.48 -26.94
C VAL A 675 -9.30 -17.73 -27.86
N LYS A 676 -9.16 -18.20 -29.11
CA LYS A 676 -8.30 -17.63 -30.16
C LYS A 676 -8.74 -16.22 -30.56
N GLN A 677 -7.83 -15.45 -31.16
CA GLN A 677 -8.19 -14.23 -31.88
C GLN A 677 -9.12 -14.56 -33.07
N GLN A 678 -9.90 -13.58 -33.50
CA GLN A 678 -10.90 -13.69 -34.57
C GLN A 678 -11.95 -14.79 -34.35
N THR A 679 -12.18 -15.19 -33.09
CA THR A 679 -13.31 -16.04 -32.72
C THR A 679 -14.58 -15.19 -32.70
N GLU A 680 -15.60 -15.62 -33.44
CA GLU A 680 -16.89 -14.95 -33.52
C GLU A 680 -17.92 -15.58 -32.56
N PHE A 681 -18.64 -14.71 -31.85
CA PHE A 681 -19.80 -15.04 -31.04
C PHE A 681 -21.02 -14.27 -31.54
N ALA A 682 -22.22 -14.86 -31.39
CA ALA A 682 -23.48 -14.19 -31.67
C ALA A 682 -24.47 -14.30 -30.50
N PHE A 683 -25.24 -13.23 -30.28
CA PHE A 683 -26.32 -13.15 -29.29
C PHE A 683 -27.31 -12.04 -29.65
N GLU A 684 -28.51 -12.10 -29.06
CA GLU A 684 -29.49 -11.01 -29.08
C GLU A 684 -29.40 -10.21 -27.77
N VAL A 685 -29.71 -8.91 -27.84
CA VAL A 685 -29.90 -7.98 -26.71
C VAL A 685 -31.36 -7.54 -26.66
#